data_AF-A0AA36NCX6-F1
#
_entry.id   AF-A0AA36NCX6-F1
#
_cell.length_a   1.000
_cell.length_b   1.000
_cell.length_c   1.000
_cell.angle_alpha   90.00
_cell.angle_beta   90.00
_cell.angle_gamma   90.00
#
_symmetry.space_group_name_H-M   'P 1'
#
loop_
_entity.id
_entity.type
_entity.pdbx_description
1 polymer ?
#
loop_
_entity_poly.entity_id
_entity_poly.type
_entity_poly.pdbx_seq_one_letter_code
_entity_poly.pdbx_strand_id
1 'polypeptide(L)'
;MALHLLRSMSEIGIQPDLVALNSALSACPWELALCLGEVAVSHSMQLNTVSYNILLSALSVGQSFSQSRELEVLEDMRRSLLQPDVVTYNTLLSATLRRADWQAACGYLEEMPQVLLAPDEVSFATALATCDQAKQWQVALRLLAQMRRQRLAPERAEESALAACERAGQWQRTLALASPRSIRGLNTALRAAGQALLWALPLLLLARAAPPPDAKSFAALAESAEAAQVELLPRWLHHLHTAAAQNLSRDPKNFVRQLRLPHSKNVLVTGATGFVGKVLLAKLLREFQDCTIYVLVRSTSKLTSQARLDQLLASPAFGASGAEAALKASQLVAVDGDLERDYLGLGQGYDELAAKLDVVLHCAALVDWGAPLHQSMRCNALGSWKMAQLAKAARRRHGKPCRLVCVSTAWVHGKSSGRCAELPPGATGGAAASGGAASGGSAEPWAELAATETRLAELQREAPARREAFLSEAQRRLGPSADAAALGEMAEEMGRKWLDAEMAEWGVQRARQKGWWDGYTFSKAMGEMLVAETQQDEPFAIVRPSGVVSAVSEPLPGWVDAYLLVEPLIEGVGRGQITEFPGRANCVIDCVPVDYVCNVIIAAARTSHEGAKVFQCASGDVHPNTLGEIEATWRKYFRSQPMLDNQGKPVHVQPVKFIDTADSFVRSLRTRYITPLQTCSQALQLVPLWQRSESLRSLRGWLERKKRTVEKVSQLARLYSTYTLNEWSFQTTNTRQLMSELTLEDRQRFPYFQGGDWNWEEFWTQKHIPGMRRWVLKEEVHSRL
;
A
#
# COMPACT_ATOMS: atom_id res chain seq x y z
N MET A 1 -13.17 -6.84 38.81
CA MET A 1 -13.39 -8.26 38.49
C MET A 1 -12.65 -9.19 39.45
N ALA A 2 -11.33 -9.09 39.60
CA ALA A 2 -10.56 -9.93 40.54
C ALA A 2 -11.07 -9.89 42.01
N LEU A 3 -11.37 -8.70 42.55
CA LEU A 3 -11.96 -8.54 43.89
C LEU A 3 -13.34 -9.19 44.03
N HIS A 4 -14.14 -9.19 42.96
CA HIS A 4 -15.45 -9.84 42.95
C HIS A 4 -15.30 -11.37 42.99
N LEU A 5 -14.32 -11.91 42.26
CA LEU A 5 -14.02 -13.33 42.28
C LEU A 5 -13.51 -13.80 43.64
N LEU A 6 -12.62 -13.05 44.32
CA LEU A 6 -12.19 -13.37 45.68
C LEU A 6 -13.35 -13.39 46.69
N ARG A 7 -14.27 -12.43 46.55
CA ARG A 7 -15.47 -12.38 47.38
C ARG A 7 -16.41 -13.55 47.11
N SER A 8 -16.65 -13.87 45.85
CA SER A 8 -17.49 -15.00 45.44
C SER A 8 -16.90 -16.35 45.86
N MET A 9 -15.57 -16.51 45.84
CA MET A 9 -14.91 -17.72 46.39
C MET A 9 -15.25 -17.89 47.88
N SER A 10 -15.18 -16.81 48.65
CA SER A 10 -15.51 -16.82 50.08
C SER A 10 -17.00 -17.11 50.34
N GLU A 11 -17.89 -16.55 49.52
CA GLU A 11 -19.35 -16.78 49.58
C GLU A 11 -19.74 -18.24 49.24
N ILE A 12 -18.94 -18.93 48.41
CA ILE A 12 -19.13 -20.33 48.03
C ILE A 12 -18.35 -21.29 48.98
N GLY A 13 -17.69 -20.75 50.02
CA GLY A 13 -16.96 -21.54 51.02
C GLY A 13 -15.57 -22.02 50.57
N ILE A 14 -15.05 -21.47 49.47
CA ILE A 14 -13.68 -21.75 48.98
C ILE A 14 -12.75 -20.67 49.53
N GLN A 15 -11.81 -21.07 50.39
CA GLN A 15 -10.79 -20.15 50.90
C GLN A 15 -9.81 -19.79 49.77
N PRO A 16 -9.62 -18.50 49.45
CA PRO A 16 -8.66 -18.09 48.44
C PRO A 16 -7.24 -18.41 48.92
N ASP A 17 -6.47 -19.06 48.05
CA ASP A 17 -5.07 -19.35 48.33
C ASP A 17 -4.17 -18.13 48.01
N LEU A 18 -2.89 -18.25 48.34
CA LEU A 18 -1.90 -17.19 48.14
C LEU A 18 -1.73 -16.80 46.66
N VAL A 19 -2.00 -17.73 45.73
CA VAL A 19 -1.90 -17.49 44.28
C VAL A 19 -3.09 -16.66 43.78
N ALA A 20 -4.30 -16.96 44.23
CA ALA A 20 -5.48 -16.16 43.96
C ALA A 20 -5.34 -14.74 44.54
N LEU A 21 -4.79 -14.63 45.75
CA LEU A 21 -4.48 -13.34 46.38
C LEU A 21 -3.45 -12.54 45.57
N ASN A 22 -2.32 -13.14 45.19
CA ASN A 22 -1.28 -12.46 44.39
C ASN A 22 -1.83 -11.99 43.04
N SER A 23 -2.67 -12.80 42.39
CA SER A 23 -3.32 -12.44 41.13
C SER A 23 -4.27 -11.25 41.28
N ALA A 24 -5.00 -11.19 42.41
CA ALA A 24 -5.86 -10.06 42.71
C ALA A 24 -5.07 -8.80 43.07
N LEU A 25 -4.00 -8.92 43.86
CA LEU A 25 -3.10 -7.81 44.20
C LEU A 25 -2.50 -7.16 42.93
N SER A 26 -2.06 -7.96 41.95
CA SER A 26 -1.53 -7.43 40.69
C SER A 26 -2.57 -6.77 39.78
N ALA A 27 -3.85 -7.15 39.89
CA ALA A 27 -4.92 -6.67 39.02
C ALA A 27 -5.64 -5.42 39.55
N CYS A 28 -5.35 -4.99 40.78
CA CYS A 28 -6.04 -3.88 41.44
C CYS A 28 -5.23 -2.58 41.38
N PRO A 29 -5.89 -1.41 41.41
CA PRO A 29 -5.25 -0.13 41.70
C PRO A 29 -4.47 -0.20 43.02
N TRP A 30 -3.39 0.57 43.13
CA TRP A 30 -2.43 0.46 44.23
C TRP A 30 -3.06 0.71 45.62
N GLU A 31 -4.04 1.60 45.72
CA GLU A 31 -4.78 1.85 46.97
C GLU A 31 -5.51 0.59 47.44
N LEU A 32 -6.17 -0.09 46.50
CA LEU A 32 -6.91 -1.31 46.76
C LEU A 32 -5.99 -2.51 46.99
N ALA A 33 -4.81 -2.55 46.36
CA ALA A 33 -3.82 -3.58 46.59
C ALA A 33 -3.28 -3.53 48.03
N LEU A 34 -2.97 -2.33 48.56
CA LEU A 34 -2.54 -2.16 49.95
C LEU A 34 -3.62 -2.59 50.94
N CYS A 35 -4.86 -2.09 50.75
CA CYS A 35 -5.98 -2.49 51.62
C CYS A 35 -6.23 -4.00 51.57
N LEU A 36 -6.12 -4.63 50.40
CA LEU A 36 -6.29 -6.08 50.27
C LEU A 36 -5.16 -6.85 50.97
N GLY A 37 -3.93 -6.35 50.93
CA GLY A 37 -2.78 -6.90 51.68
C GLY A 37 -2.98 -6.84 53.20
N GLU A 38 -3.40 -5.70 53.73
CA GLU A 38 -3.72 -5.52 55.16
C GLU A 38 -4.87 -6.44 55.61
N VAL A 39 -5.91 -6.54 54.78
CA VAL A 39 -7.04 -7.44 55.04
C VAL A 39 -6.59 -8.90 55.05
N ALA A 40 -5.71 -9.31 54.13
CA ALA A 40 -5.18 -10.67 54.11
C ALA A 40 -4.39 -11.00 55.41
N VAL A 41 -3.57 -10.07 55.89
CA VAL A 41 -2.82 -10.22 57.15
C VAL A 41 -3.78 -10.32 58.35
N SER A 42 -4.82 -9.49 58.41
CA SER A 42 -5.82 -9.56 59.50
C SER A 42 -6.63 -10.87 59.51
N HIS A 43 -6.73 -11.56 58.37
CA HIS A 43 -7.32 -12.90 58.26
C HIS A 43 -6.29 -14.03 58.47
N SER A 44 -5.16 -13.73 59.11
CA SER A 44 -4.09 -14.71 59.41
C SER A 44 -3.45 -15.36 58.16
N MET A 45 -3.57 -14.76 56.98
CA MET A 45 -2.81 -15.22 55.81
C MET A 45 -1.37 -14.73 55.90
N GLN A 46 -0.41 -15.65 55.78
CA GLN A 46 1.00 -15.30 55.71
C GLN A 46 1.36 -14.89 54.29
N LEU A 47 1.62 -13.60 54.10
CA LEU A 47 2.18 -13.08 52.86
C LEU A 47 3.60 -13.65 52.66
N ASN A 48 4.03 -13.80 51.42
CA ASN A 48 5.40 -14.21 51.08
C ASN A 48 6.12 -13.11 50.30
N THR A 49 7.39 -13.34 49.96
CA THR A 49 8.22 -12.39 49.20
C THR A 49 7.54 -11.91 47.90
N VAL A 50 6.80 -12.78 47.21
CA VAL A 50 6.08 -12.43 45.98
C VAL A 50 4.95 -11.45 46.26
N SER A 51 4.16 -11.67 47.32
CA SER A 51 3.08 -10.76 47.71
C SER A 51 3.60 -9.36 48.04
N TYR A 52 4.69 -9.27 48.80
CA TYR A 52 5.34 -7.99 49.13
C TYR A 52 5.94 -7.29 47.89
N ASN A 53 6.56 -8.04 46.98
CA ASN A 53 7.06 -7.47 45.72
C ASN A 53 5.93 -6.90 44.85
N ILE A 54 4.74 -7.54 44.83
CA ILE A 54 3.56 -7.01 44.13
C ILE A 54 3.06 -5.72 44.79
N LEU A 55 3.00 -5.66 46.12
CA LEU A 55 2.61 -4.45 46.86
C LEU A 55 3.58 -3.28 46.59
N LEU A 56 4.89 -3.53 46.63
CA LEU A 56 5.92 -2.54 46.28
C LEU A 56 5.83 -2.08 44.83
N SER A 57 5.55 -3.00 43.90
CA SER A 57 5.36 -2.66 42.48
C SER A 57 4.11 -1.80 42.28
N ALA A 58 3.01 -2.11 42.94
CA ALA A 58 1.78 -1.33 42.88
C ALA A 58 1.99 0.11 43.38
N LEU A 59 2.71 0.28 44.50
CA LEU A 59 3.12 1.59 45.02
C LEU A 59 3.93 2.42 44.01
N SER A 60 4.78 1.77 43.22
CA SER A 60 5.59 2.46 42.19
C SER A 60 4.79 3.02 41.01
N VAL A 61 3.52 2.62 40.84
CA VAL A 61 2.66 3.02 39.71
C VAL A 61 1.63 4.11 40.09
N GLY A 62 1.37 4.30 41.39
CA GLY A 62 0.37 5.25 41.90
C GLY A 62 0.71 6.73 41.72
N GLN A 63 -0.31 7.60 41.67
CA GLN A 63 -0.14 9.06 41.42
C GLN A 63 0.46 9.84 42.60
N SER A 64 0.52 9.27 43.81
CA SER A 64 1.11 9.91 45.00
C SER A 64 2.40 9.20 45.43
N PHE A 65 3.51 9.53 44.76
CA PHE A 65 4.82 8.95 45.02
C PHE A 65 5.38 9.44 46.36
N SER A 66 5.33 8.62 47.42
CA SER A 66 6.01 8.89 48.68
C SER A 66 6.95 7.74 49.05
N GLN A 67 8.24 8.07 49.22
CA GLN A 67 9.26 7.15 49.72
C GLN A 67 8.85 6.49 51.04
N SER A 68 8.07 7.20 51.88
CA SER A 68 7.66 6.72 53.20
C SER A 68 6.89 5.41 53.15
N ARG A 69 5.98 5.24 52.18
CA ARG A 69 5.13 4.04 52.08
C ARG A 69 5.88 2.83 51.54
N GLU A 70 6.84 3.05 50.65
CA GLU A 70 7.72 1.98 50.14
C GLU A 70 8.58 1.41 51.28
N LEU A 71 9.08 2.28 52.16
CA LEU A 71 9.85 1.89 53.34
C LEU A 71 8.97 1.19 54.39
N GLU A 72 7.74 1.64 54.62
CA GLU A 72 6.78 0.97 55.51
C GLU A 72 6.54 -0.48 55.08
N VAL A 73 6.27 -0.72 53.79
CA VAL A 73 6.05 -2.07 53.27
C VAL A 73 7.32 -2.94 53.36
N LEU A 74 8.51 -2.36 53.14
CA LEU A 74 9.78 -3.06 53.30
C LEU A 74 10.07 -3.42 54.77
N GLU A 75 9.77 -2.52 55.71
CA GLU A 75 9.88 -2.78 57.14
C GLU A 75 8.90 -3.87 57.59
N ASP A 76 7.66 -3.85 57.09
CA ASP A 76 6.66 -4.85 57.42
C ASP A 76 7.03 -6.24 56.86
N MET A 77 7.66 -6.29 55.68
CA MET A 77 8.25 -7.52 55.15
C MET A 77 9.34 -8.07 56.11
N ARG A 78 10.22 -7.20 56.61
CA ARG A 78 11.28 -7.58 57.58
C ARG A 78 10.71 -8.02 58.93
N ARG A 79 9.69 -7.33 59.44
CA ARG A 79 8.96 -7.71 60.67
C ARG A 79 8.30 -9.07 60.55
N SER A 80 7.88 -9.42 59.34
CA SER A 80 7.33 -10.75 59.00
C SER A 80 8.41 -11.83 58.81
N LEU A 81 9.66 -11.54 59.17
CA LEU A 81 10.83 -12.43 59.07
C LEU A 81 11.13 -12.90 57.63
N LEU A 82 10.62 -12.19 56.62
CA LEU A 82 10.93 -12.44 55.22
C LEU A 82 12.17 -11.64 54.83
N GLN A 83 13.13 -12.32 54.20
CA GLN A 83 14.31 -11.66 53.66
C GLN A 83 13.98 -11.03 52.30
N PRO A 84 14.22 -9.72 52.12
CA PRO A 84 14.20 -9.11 50.79
C PRO A 84 15.11 -9.87 49.85
N ASP A 85 14.72 -9.97 48.57
CA ASP A 85 15.55 -10.55 47.52
C ASP A 85 15.96 -9.49 46.50
N VAL A 86 16.70 -9.91 45.48
CA VAL A 86 17.15 -9.01 44.40
C VAL A 86 15.96 -8.36 43.67
N VAL A 87 14.81 -9.06 43.58
CA VAL A 87 13.60 -8.54 42.94
C VAL A 87 12.96 -7.45 43.81
N THR A 88 12.95 -7.60 45.13
CA THR A 88 12.49 -6.56 46.07
C THR A 88 13.27 -5.26 45.86
N TYR A 89 14.60 -5.34 45.83
CA TYR A 89 15.46 -4.16 45.63
C TYR A 89 15.35 -3.56 44.22
N ASN A 90 15.24 -4.38 43.17
CA ASN A 90 15.02 -3.88 41.80
C ASN A 90 13.67 -3.16 41.64
N THR A 91 12.65 -3.59 42.40
CA THR A 91 11.34 -2.93 42.44
C THR A 91 11.43 -1.55 43.10
N LEU A 92 12.15 -1.46 44.23
CA LEU A 92 12.43 -0.18 44.91
C LEU A 92 13.26 0.76 44.03
N LEU A 93 14.29 0.26 43.35
CA LEU A 93 15.10 1.04 42.40
C LEU A 93 14.25 1.57 41.24
N SER A 94 13.32 0.78 40.73
CA SER A 94 12.40 1.23 39.67
C SER A 94 11.49 2.36 40.14
N ALA A 95 11.10 2.37 41.43
CA ALA A 95 10.34 3.46 42.03
C ALA A 95 11.19 4.74 42.18
N THR A 96 12.47 4.62 42.55
CA THR A 96 13.39 5.77 42.63
C THR A 96 13.61 6.45 41.28
N LEU A 97 13.61 5.68 40.19
CA LEU A 97 13.75 6.21 38.83
C LEU A 97 12.63 7.20 38.49
N ARG A 98 11.38 6.89 38.85
CA ARG A 98 10.24 7.78 38.58
C ARG A 98 10.30 9.09 39.38
N ARG A 99 10.94 9.06 40.55
CA ARG A 99 11.15 10.21 41.43
C ARG A 99 12.42 11.00 41.10
N ALA A 100 13.27 10.48 40.21
CA ALA A 100 14.64 10.96 39.99
C ALA A 100 15.45 11.09 41.30
N ASP A 101 15.19 10.22 42.28
CA ASP A 101 15.80 10.24 43.62
C ASP A 101 17.06 9.35 43.63
N TRP A 102 18.18 9.95 43.23
CA TRP A 102 19.46 9.25 43.13
C TRP A 102 20.05 8.87 44.50
N GLN A 103 19.71 9.60 45.56
CA GLN A 103 20.20 9.32 46.92
C GLN A 103 19.60 8.02 47.43
N ALA A 104 18.28 7.85 47.30
CA ALA A 104 17.61 6.61 47.65
C ALA A 104 18.12 5.43 46.81
N ALA A 105 18.33 5.64 45.49
CA ALA A 105 18.87 4.61 44.60
C ALA A 105 20.26 4.13 45.03
N CYS A 106 21.15 5.05 45.45
CA CYS A 106 22.46 4.68 45.98
C CYS A 106 22.36 3.96 47.33
N GLY A 107 21.48 4.43 48.21
CA GLY A 107 21.24 3.79 49.51
C GLY A 107 20.82 2.33 49.36
N TYR A 108 19.91 2.02 48.42
CA TYR A 108 19.50 0.65 48.15
C TYR A 108 20.64 -0.21 47.60
N LEU A 109 21.48 0.31 46.69
CA LEU A 109 22.65 -0.42 46.18
C LEU A 109 23.71 -0.67 47.26
N GLU A 110 23.85 0.24 48.24
CA GLU A 110 24.75 0.08 49.38
C GLU A 110 24.21 -0.88 50.45
N GLU A 111 22.89 -0.99 50.58
CA GLU A 111 22.23 -1.89 51.53
C GLU A 111 22.25 -3.35 51.04
N MET A 112 22.09 -3.61 49.73
CA MET A 112 22.05 -4.96 49.17
C MET A 112 23.22 -5.87 49.64
N PRO A 113 24.50 -5.45 49.59
CA PRO A 113 25.61 -6.27 50.08
C PRO A 113 25.57 -6.51 51.60
N GLN A 114 24.98 -5.61 52.38
CA GLN A 114 24.86 -5.74 53.85
C GLN A 114 23.87 -6.84 54.22
N VAL A 115 22.86 -7.06 53.39
CA VAL A 115 21.91 -8.17 53.49
C VAL A 115 22.33 -9.40 52.67
N LEU A 116 23.62 -9.51 52.33
CA LEU A 116 24.20 -10.63 51.57
C LEU A 116 23.61 -10.84 50.16
N LEU A 117 23.03 -9.79 49.56
CA LEU A 117 22.57 -9.80 48.18
C LEU A 117 23.60 -9.12 47.27
N ALA A 118 23.89 -9.72 46.13
CA ALA A 118 24.71 -9.09 45.09
C ALA A 118 23.80 -8.28 44.16
N PRO A 119 24.02 -6.96 43.99
CA PRO A 119 23.35 -6.19 42.95
C PRO A 119 23.67 -6.77 41.57
N ASP A 120 22.65 -6.88 40.71
CA ASP A 120 22.79 -7.40 39.36
C ASP A 120 22.86 -6.28 38.31
N GLU A 121 22.94 -6.65 37.03
CA GLU A 121 22.97 -5.68 35.93
C GLU A 121 21.74 -4.75 35.95
N VAL A 122 20.57 -5.26 36.32
CA VAL A 122 19.32 -4.51 36.38
C VAL A 122 19.35 -3.49 37.52
N SER A 123 19.90 -3.87 38.68
CA SER A 123 20.07 -2.97 39.82
C SER A 123 20.92 -1.75 39.43
N PHE A 124 22.10 -2.00 38.85
CA PHE A 124 23.00 -0.93 38.42
C PHE A 124 22.44 -0.08 37.27
N ALA A 125 21.82 -0.70 36.27
CA ALA A 125 21.23 0.02 35.14
C ALA A 125 20.12 0.99 35.59
N THR A 126 19.26 0.56 36.51
CA THR A 126 18.13 1.36 37.01
C THR A 126 18.61 2.54 37.87
N ALA A 127 19.61 2.31 38.73
CA ALA A 127 20.25 3.39 39.49
C ALA A 127 20.96 4.41 38.60
N LEU A 128 21.65 3.95 37.55
CA LEU A 128 22.30 4.83 36.57
C LEU A 128 21.30 5.66 35.76
N ALA A 129 20.17 5.07 35.35
CA ALA A 129 19.08 5.81 34.70
C ALA A 129 18.48 6.87 35.64
N THR A 130 18.40 6.59 36.94
CA THR A 130 17.94 7.56 37.96
C THR A 130 18.92 8.73 38.07
N CYS A 131 20.22 8.44 38.05
CA CYS A 131 21.27 9.47 38.01
C CYS A 131 21.25 10.32 36.72
N ASP A 132 20.89 9.76 35.56
CA ASP A 132 20.67 10.53 34.32
C ASP A 132 19.53 11.54 34.49
N GLN A 133 18.37 11.09 34.96
CA GLN A 133 17.23 11.98 35.19
C GLN A 133 17.52 13.07 36.23
N ALA A 134 18.27 12.72 37.29
CA ALA A 134 18.69 13.65 38.34
C ALA A 134 19.88 14.54 37.96
N LYS A 135 20.47 14.36 36.76
CA LYS A 135 21.68 15.04 36.27
C LYS A 135 22.92 14.89 37.17
N GLN A 136 23.01 13.79 37.93
CA GLN A 136 24.11 13.52 38.87
C GLN A 136 25.22 12.67 38.25
N TRP A 137 25.98 13.28 37.34
CA TRP A 137 27.04 12.59 36.59
C TRP A 137 28.15 12.01 37.49
N GLN A 138 28.52 12.67 38.60
CA GLN A 138 29.59 12.21 39.50
C GLN A 138 29.24 10.88 40.17
N VAL A 139 27.97 10.73 40.52
CA VAL A 139 27.43 9.52 41.13
C VAL A 139 27.33 8.44 40.06
N ALA A 140 26.84 8.77 38.86
CA ALA A 140 26.76 7.84 37.73
C ALA A 140 28.12 7.21 37.39
N LEU A 141 29.21 8.00 37.37
CA LEU A 141 30.56 7.47 37.10
C LEU A 141 31.10 6.57 38.21
N ARG A 142 30.78 6.89 39.47
CA ARG A 142 31.16 6.04 40.62
C ARG A 142 30.44 4.69 40.54
N LEU A 143 29.14 4.70 40.26
CA LEU A 143 28.34 3.48 40.10
C LEU A 143 28.82 2.63 38.91
N LEU A 144 29.12 3.25 37.77
CA LEU A 144 29.66 2.53 36.62
C LEU A 144 31.03 1.90 36.92
N ALA A 145 31.90 2.60 37.65
CA ALA A 145 33.18 2.05 38.08
C ALA A 145 33.01 0.87 39.07
N GLN A 146 32.03 0.95 39.96
CA GLN A 146 31.70 -0.14 40.88
C GLN A 146 31.17 -1.37 40.14
N MET A 147 30.27 -1.19 39.18
CA MET A 147 29.75 -2.26 38.33
C MET A 147 30.86 -2.97 37.54
N ARG A 148 31.80 -2.20 36.96
CA ARG A 148 32.96 -2.75 36.24
C ARG A 148 33.88 -3.57 37.15
N ARG A 149 34.09 -3.16 38.41
CA ARG A 149 34.88 -3.95 39.39
C ARG A 149 34.21 -5.28 39.71
N GLN A 150 32.88 -5.33 39.68
CA GLN A 150 32.10 -6.56 39.89
C GLN A 150 32.00 -7.44 38.63
N ARG A 151 32.68 -7.07 37.53
CA ARG A 151 32.69 -7.79 36.24
C ARG A 151 31.30 -8.01 35.62
N LEU A 152 30.34 -7.14 35.93
CA LEU A 152 29.02 -7.14 35.30
C LEU A 152 29.08 -6.45 33.93
N ALA A 153 28.29 -6.94 32.95
CA ALA A 153 28.29 -6.46 31.57
C ALA A 153 27.74 -5.02 31.50
N PRO A 154 28.53 -4.02 31.11
CA PRO A 154 28.17 -2.63 31.34
C PRO A 154 27.42 -1.97 30.17
N GLU A 155 26.99 -2.70 29.13
CA GLU A 155 26.52 -2.09 27.87
C GLU A 155 25.35 -1.12 28.05
N ARG A 156 24.28 -1.52 28.77
CA ARG A 156 23.12 -0.63 29.06
C ARG A 156 23.43 0.44 30.12
N ALA A 157 24.34 0.13 31.04
CA ALA A 157 24.76 1.00 32.13
C ALA A 157 25.67 2.16 31.65
N GLU A 158 26.55 1.88 30.69
CA GLU A 158 27.42 2.88 30.04
C GLU A 158 26.61 3.95 29.33
N GLU A 159 25.51 3.57 28.67
CA GLU A 159 24.62 4.52 27.98
C GLU A 159 23.99 5.53 28.96
N SER A 160 23.52 5.06 30.12
CA SER A 160 22.91 5.93 31.13
C SER A 160 23.93 6.86 31.79
N ALA A 161 25.16 6.38 32.02
CA ALA A 161 26.25 7.22 32.51
C ALA A 161 26.72 8.26 31.48
N LEU A 162 26.72 7.91 30.18
CA LEU A 162 27.01 8.82 29.08
C LEU A 162 25.96 9.92 28.96
N ALA A 163 24.68 9.57 29.03
CA ALA A 163 23.57 10.52 29.00
C ALA A 163 23.61 11.48 30.21
N ALA A 164 23.90 10.97 31.41
CA ALA A 164 24.06 11.79 32.61
C ALA A 164 25.20 12.81 32.45
N CYS A 165 26.34 12.40 31.88
CA CYS A 165 27.46 13.30 31.59
C CYS A 165 27.13 14.35 30.52
N GLU A 166 26.39 13.97 29.46
CA GLU A 166 25.89 14.89 28.43
C GLU A 166 25.00 15.97 29.06
N ARG A 167 23.94 15.58 29.78
CA ARG A 167 22.97 16.53 30.37
C ARG A 167 23.57 17.46 31.42
N ALA A 168 24.69 17.05 32.03
CA ALA A 168 25.44 17.87 32.98
C ALA A 168 26.55 18.72 32.34
N GLY A 169 26.68 18.70 31.01
CA GLY A 169 27.67 19.49 30.27
C GLY A 169 29.12 18.99 30.40
N GLN A 170 29.35 17.76 30.88
CA GLN A 170 30.68 17.21 31.16
C GLN A 170 31.28 16.48 29.95
N TRP A 171 31.44 17.21 28.84
CA TRP A 171 31.86 16.70 27.54
C TRP A 171 33.16 15.88 27.56
N GLN A 172 34.16 16.27 28.36
CA GLN A 172 35.44 15.57 28.49
C GLN A 172 35.25 14.13 28.98
N ARG A 173 34.34 13.96 29.92
CA ARG A 173 34.04 12.66 30.52
C ARG A 173 33.17 11.84 29.57
N THR A 174 32.20 12.47 28.90
CA THR A 174 31.39 11.82 27.86
C THR A 174 32.26 11.21 26.76
N LEU A 175 33.30 11.93 26.30
CA LEU A 175 34.24 11.44 25.31
C LEU A 175 35.12 10.30 25.81
N ALA A 176 35.63 10.41 27.04
CA ALA A 176 36.46 9.37 27.65
C ALA A 176 35.68 8.05 27.85
N LEU A 177 34.36 8.12 27.99
CA LEU A 177 33.46 6.98 28.17
C LEU A 177 32.90 6.44 26.84
N ALA A 178 32.84 7.27 25.81
CA ALA A 178 32.22 6.88 24.54
C ALA A 178 33.08 5.85 23.83
N SER A 179 32.58 4.60 23.78
CA SER A 179 33.19 3.56 22.96
C SER A 179 32.91 3.85 21.47
N PRO A 180 33.94 3.83 20.60
CA PRO A 180 33.74 4.00 19.15
C PRO A 180 32.94 2.86 18.51
N ARG A 181 32.61 1.79 19.26
CA ARG A 181 31.78 0.66 18.80
C ARG A 181 30.28 0.84 19.08
N SER A 182 29.86 1.86 19.85
CA SER A 182 28.44 2.14 20.14
C SER A 182 27.98 3.39 19.41
N ILE A 183 27.04 3.23 18.46
CA ILE A 183 26.45 4.34 17.69
C ILE A 183 25.79 5.37 18.61
N ARG A 184 25.09 4.90 19.64
CA ARG A 184 24.44 5.78 20.62
C ARG A 184 25.44 6.53 21.49
N GLY A 185 26.55 5.87 21.88
CA GLY A 185 27.64 6.52 22.62
C GLY A 185 28.33 7.60 21.80
N LEU A 186 28.57 7.32 20.51
CA LEU A 186 29.08 8.29 19.53
C LEU A 186 28.15 9.50 19.39
N ASN A 187 26.85 9.29 19.17
CA ASN A 187 25.87 10.37 19.08
C ASN A 187 25.84 11.25 20.35
N THR A 188 25.90 10.62 21.52
CA THR A 188 25.91 11.31 22.82
C THR A 188 27.18 12.15 23.01
N ALA A 189 28.34 11.62 22.61
CA ALA A 189 29.60 12.36 22.62
C ALA A 189 29.62 13.54 21.65
N LEU A 190 29.04 13.37 20.45
CA LEU A 190 28.92 14.45 19.46
C LEU A 190 28.02 15.59 19.99
N ARG A 191 26.88 15.26 20.62
CA ARG A 191 26.02 16.28 21.26
C ARG A 191 26.73 17.01 22.40
N ALA A 192 27.43 16.29 23.27
CA ALA A 192 28.17 16.89 24.38
C ALA A 192 29.30 17.81 23.89
N ALA A 193 30.02 17.42 22.84
CA ALA A 193 31.05 18.25 22.22
C ALA A 193 30.46 19.50 21.55
N GLY A 194 29.28 19.37 20.92
CA GLY A 194 28.51 20.50 20.39
C GLY A 194 28.10 21.51 21.46
N GLN A 195 27.53 21.05 22.57
CA GLN A 195 27.18 21.90 23.72
C GLN A 195 28.39 22.61 24.35
N ALA A 196 29.58 22.03 24.23
CA ALA A 196 30.82 22.60 24.72
C ALA A 196 31.55 23.52 23.71
N LEU A 197 30.97 23.74 22.52
CA LEU A 197 31.53 24.55 21.44
C LEU A 197 32.89 24.05 20.92
N LEU A 198 33.14 22.74 20.99
CA LEU A 198 34.41 22.14 20.58
C LEU A 198 34.26 21.55 19.18
N TRP A 199 34.68 22.32 18.17
CA TRP A 199 34.46 21.97 16.77
C TRP A 199 35.48 20.97 16.19
N ALA A 200 36.73 20.95 16.70
CA ALA A 200 37.80 20.14 16.10
C ALA A 200 37.73 18.64 16.47
N LEU A 201 37.25 18.32 17.68
CA LEU A 201 37.18 16.95 18.20
C LEU A 201 36.09 16.08 17.52
N PRO A 202 34.88 16.62 17.25
CA PRO A 202 33.83 15.89 16.54
C PRO A 202 34.15 15.49 15.11
N LEU A 203 34.96 16.28 14.40
CA LEU A 203 35.40 15.96 13.04
C LEU A 203 36.28 14.69 13.01
N LEU A 204 37.12 14.51 14.03
CA LEU A 204 37.92 13.29 14.21
C LEU A 204 37.06 12.06 14.58
N LEU A 205 35.96 12.27 15.31
CA LEU A 205 35.02 11.19 15.66
C LEU A 205 34.15 10.78 14.47
N LEU A 206 33.68 11.74 13.67
CA LEU A 206 32.93 11.51 12.43
C LEU A 206 33.73 10.71 11.41
N ALA A 207 35.03 11.00 11.27
CA ALA A 207 35.93 10.26 10.37
C ALA A 207 36.11 8.78 10.74
N ARG A 208 35.72 8.38 11.95
CA ARG A 208 35.82 7.00 12.46
C ARG A 208 34.46 6.32 12.69
N ALA A 209 33.36 7.03 12.45
CA ALA A 209 32.02 6.53 12.74
C ALA A 209 31.37 5.85 11.52
N ALA A 210 30.99 4.58 11.68
CA ALA A 210 30.09 3.87 10.77
C ALA A 210 29.09 3.06 11.61
N PRO A 211 27.76 3.25 11.49
CA PRO A 211 26.96 4.14 10.60
C PRO A 211 26.94 5.65 10.97
N PRO A 212 26.36 6.53 10.11
CA PRO A 212 26.34 7.98 10.31
C PRO A 212 25.50 8.45 11.53
N PRO A 213 25.85 9.59 12.15
CA PRO A 213 25.16 10.09 13.33
C PRO A 213 23.71 10.51 13.11
N ASP A 214 22.94 10.61 14.19
CA ASP A 214 21.56 11.10 14.14
C ASP A 214 21.47 12.63 13.91
N ALA A 215 20.31 13.09 13.45
CA ALA A 215 20.08 14.50 13.11
C ALA A 215 20.30 15.47 14.30
N LYS A 216 20.04 15.03 15.53
CA LYS A 216 20.25 15.85 16.75
C LYS A 216 21.74 16.05 17.03
N SER A 217 22.53 15.01 16.81
CA SER A 217 23.99 15.05 16.91
C SER A 217 24.58 15.96 15.84
N PHE A 218 24.08 15.89 14.60
CA PHE A 218 24.50 16.82 13.54
C PHE A 218 24.16 18.29 13.82
N ALA A 219 22.96 18.57 14.35
CA ALA A 219 22.53 19.94 14.66
C ALA A 219 23.43 20.59 15.73
N ALA A 220 23.74 19.85 16.81
CA ALA A 220 24.61 20.35 17.88
C ALA A 220 26.04 20.66 17.38
N LEU A 221 26.52 19.94 16.37
CA LEU A 221 27.83 20.17 15.76
C LEU A 221 27.85 21.39 14.83
N ALA A 222 26.79 21.58 14.06
CA ALA A 222 26.64 22.74 13.19
C ALA A 222 26.67 24.04 14.02
N GLU A 223 25.94 24.06 15.15
CA GLU A 223 25.89 25.19 16.07
C GLU A 223 27.28 25.51 16.69
N SER A 224 28.04 24.49 17.08
CA SER A 224 29.41 24.66 17.57
C SER A 224 30.40 25.15 16.50
N ALA A 225 30.25 24.70 15.25
CA ALA A 225 31.16 25.05 14.18
C ALA A 225 30.91 26.48 13.64
N GLU A 226 29.65 26.93 13.68
CA GLU A 226 29.24 28.30 13.37
C GLU A 226 29.78 29.28 14.42
N ALA A 227 29.71 28.93 15.71
CA ALA A 227 30.31 29.72 16.79
C ALA A 227 31.84 29.86 16.70
N ALA A 228 32.53 28.92 16.05
CA ALA A 228 33.98 28.88 15.94
C ALA A 228 34.56 29.51 14.65
N GLN A 229 33.72 30.11 13.79
CA GLN A 229 34.13 30.77 12.54
C GLN A 229 35.04 29.92 11.63
N VAL A 230 34.81 28.61 11.56
CA VAL A 230 35.67 27.70 10.80
C VAL A 230 35.39 27.83 9.29
N GLU A 231 36.21 28.58 8.57
CA GLU A 231 36.08 28.88 7.12
C GLU A 231 36.05 27.66 6.19
N LEU A 232 36.50 26.48 6.65
CA LEU A 232 36.56 25.25 5.83
C LEU A 232 35.27 24.41 5.90
N LEU A 233 34.33 24.75 6.79
CA LEU A 233 33.07 24.03 6.97
C LEU A 233 32.18 23.97 5.71
N PRO A 234 32.06 25.03 4.89
CA PRO A 234 31.17 25.02 3.73
C PRO A 234 31.54 23.99 2.66
N ARG A 235 32.83 23.67 2.50
CA ARG A 235 33.29 22.66 1.51
C ARG A 235 33.04 21.23 1.96
N TRP A 236 33.17 20.97 3.27
CA TRP A 236 32.85 19.67 3.86
C TRP A 236 31.34 19.46 3.98
N LEU A 237 30.59 20.51 4.39
CA LEU A 237 29.15 20.54 4.32
C LEU A 237 28.67 20.31 2.89
N HIS A 238 29.30 20.87 1.87
CA HIS A 238 28.91 20.66 0.47
C HIS A 238 29.05 19.19 0.01
N HIS A 239 30.09 18.47 0.46
CA HIS A 239 30.29 17.06 0.11
C HIS A 239 29.44 16.07 0.93
N LEU A 240 29.02 16.43 2.15
CA LEU A 240 28.03 15.65 2.92
C LEU A 240 26.58 16.09 2.64
N HIS A 241 26.36 17.33 2.20
CA HIS A 241 25.09 17.88 1.74
C HIS A 241 24.55 17.11 0.54
N THR A 242 25.36 16.50 -0.31
CA THR A 242 24.81 15.71 -1.43
C THR A 242 24.13 14.42 -0.97
N ALA A 243 24.47 13.90 0.22
CA ALA A 243 23.82 12.72 0.81
C ALA A 243 22.70 13.07 1.82
N ALA A 244 22.83 14.18 2.56
CA ALA A 244 21.86 14.59 3.58
C ALA A 244 20.89 15.71 3.14
N ALA A 245 21.23 16.51 2.13
CA ALA A 245 20.37 17.61 1.64
C ALA A 245 19.23 17.17 0.73
N GLN A 246 18.98 15.87 0.57
CA GLN A 246 17.72 15.39 0.00
C GLN A 246 16.57 15.39 1.04
N ASN A 247 16.84 15.55 2.35
CA ASN A 247 15.81 15.38 3.39
C ASN A 247 15.59 16.54 4.38
N LEU A 248 16.34 17.65 4.31
CA LEU A 248 16.22 18.74 5.29
C LEU A 248 16.20 20.12 4.63
N SER A 249 15.16 20.40 3.85
CA SER A 249 14.63 21.76 3.71
C SER A 249 13.17 21.77 4.13
N ARG A 250 12.90 22.32 5.33
CA ARG A 250 11.64 22.96 5.77
C ARG A 250 11.64 23.06 7.30
N ASP A 251 11.76 24.29 7.77
CA ASP A 251 11.15 24.84 9.00
C ASP A 251 10.68 23.80 10.07
N PRO A 252 11.35 23.71 11.24
CA PRO A 252 11.02 22.75 12.30
C PRO A 252 9.59 22.82 12.83
N LYS A 253 8.90 23.96 12.67
CA LYS A 253 7.49 24.10 13.07
C LYS A 253 6.50 23.53 12.04
N ASN A 254 6.95 23.24 10.83
CA ASN A 254 6.16 22.59 9.77
C ASN A 254 6.26 21.06 9.79
N PHE A 255 7.27 20.47 10.43
CA PHE A 255 7.47 19.01 10.44
C PHE A 255 6.38 18.25 11.23
N VAL A 256 5.80 18.88 12.25
CA VAL A 256 4.65 18.32 13.01
C VAL A 256 3.29 18.65 12.36
N ARG A 257 3.26 19.55 11.36
CA ARG A 257 2.03 19.93 10.62
C ARG A 257 1.88 19.24 9.26
N GLN A 258 2.86 18.46 8.81
CA GLN A 258 2.96 17.96 7.43
C GLN A 258 2.18 16.68 7.10
N LEU A 259 1.17 16.31 7.90
CA LEU A 259 0.27 15.19 7.56
C LEU A 259 -1.21 15.55 7.67
N ARG A 260 -1.55 16.73 7.17
CA ARG A 260 -2.86 16.98 6.56
C ARG A 260 -2.60 17.18 5.07
N LEU A 261 -3.52 16.80 4.17
CA LEU A 261 -3.50 17.35 2.81
C LEU A 261 -3.39 18.88 3.02
N PRO A 262 -2.31 19.54 2.60
CA PRO A 262 -1.91 20.81 3.20
C PRO A 262 -2.93 21.89 2.91
N HIS A 263 -3.88 22.14 3.82
CA HIS A 263 -5.01 23.05 3.61
C HIS A 263 -5.70 22.92 2.23
N SER A 264 -5.54 21.78 1.54
CA SER A 264 -6.09 21.57 0.20
C SER A 264 -7.57 21.31 0.37
N LYS A 265 -8.35 22.37 0.21
CA LYS A 265 -9.79 22.33 0.40
C LYS A 265 -10.48 21.76 -0.83
N ASN A 266 -9.81 21.69 -1.98
CA ASN A 266 -10.47 21.36 -3.24
C ASN A 266 -9.66 20.31 -4.03
N VAL A 267 -10.20 19.10 -4.11
CA VAL A 267 -9.58 17.96 -4.80
C VAL A 267 -10.44 17.56 -6.00
N LEU A 268 -9.86 17.47 -7.19
CA LEU A 268 -10.52 16.86 -8.34
C LEU A 268 -10.16 15.38 -8.41
N VAL A 269 -11.18 14.52 -8.55
CA VAL A 269 -11.02 13.09 -8.84
C VAL A 269 -11.65 12.78 -10.19
N THR A 270 -10.88 12.22 -11.11
CA THR A 270 -11.42 11.64 -12.35
C THR A 270 -11.44 10.12 -12.26
N GLY A 271 -12.36 9.48 -13.01
CA GLY A 271 -12.43 8.02 -13.06
C GLY A 271 -13.06 7.39 -11.82
N ALA A 272 -13.78 8.18 -11.01
CA ALA A 272 -14.45 7.71 -9.78
C ALA A 272 -15.49 6.60 -10.02
N THR A 273 -16.00 6.46 -11.24
CA THR A 273 -16.92 5.39 -11.62
C THR A 273 -16.22 4.05 -11.91
N GLY A 274 -14.90 4.06 -12.13
CA GLY A 274 -14.07 2.86 -12.33
C GLY A 274 -13.57 2.25 -11.02
N PHE A 275 -12.97 1.06 -11.10
CA PHE A 275 -12.55 0.26 -9.94
C PHE A 275 -11.65 1.02 -8.94
N VAL A 276 -10.46 1.45 -9.39
CA VAL A 276 -9.49 2.19 -8.53
C VAL A 276 -10.06 3.53 -8.07
N GLY A 277 -10.67 4.30 -8.98
CA GLY A 277 -11.20 5.63 -8.66
C GLY A 277 -12.34 5.59 -7.64
N LYS A 278 -13.15 4.53 -7.64
CA LYS A 278 -14.23 4.33 -6.67
C LYS A 278 -13.71 4.07 -5.26
N VAL A 279 -12.72 3.20 -5.12
CA VAL A 279 -12.06 2.94 -3.83
C VAL A 279 -11.34 4.18 -3.33
N LEU A 280 -10.67 4.90 -4.24
CA LEU A 280 -10.01 6.16 -3.92
C LEU A 280 -11.02 7.18 -3.39
N LEU A 281 -12.14 7.38 -4.09
CA LEU A 281 -13.18 8.31 -3.65
C LEU A 281 -13.77 7.91 -2.29
N ALA A 282 -14.08 6.62 -2.10
CA ALA A 282 -14.60 6.11 -0.83
C ALA A 282 -13.61 6.34 0.32
N LYS A 283 -12.31 6.15 0.08
CA LYS A 283 -11.27 6.43 1.07
C LYS A 283 -11.10 7.92 1.32
N LEU A 284 -11.12 8.76 0.29
CA LEU A 284 -11.02 10.22 0.46
C LEU A 284 -12.16 10.76 1.34
N LEU A 285 -13.39 10.31 1.14
CA LEU A 285 -14.55 10.69 1.96
C LEU A 285 -14.46 10.21 3.41
N ARG A 286 -13.77 9.09 3.67
CA ARG A 286 -13.57 8.58 5.03
C ARG A 286 -12.48 9.35 5.77
N GLU A 287 -11.37 9.65 5.09
CA GLU A 287 -10.15 10.19 5.70
C GLU A 287 -10.09 11.72 5.71
N PHE A 288 -10.79 12.41 4.79
CA PHE A 288 -10.64 13.86 4.57
C PHE A 288 -11.97 14.61 4.61
N GLN A 289 -12.46 14.88 5.82
CA GLN A 289 -13.77 15.52 6.05
C GLN A 289 -13.77 17.05 5.87
N ASP A 290 -12.60 17.68 5.73
CA ASP A 290 -12.47 19.14 5.56
C ASP A 290 -12.27 19.56 4.09
N CYS A 291 -12.43 18.62 3.15
CA CYS A 291 -12.16 18.81 1.73
C CYS A 291 -13.45 18.76 0.90
N THR A 292 -13.60 19.70 -0.02
CA THR A 292 -14.51 19.61 -1.17
C THR A 292 -13.88 18.75 -2.25
N ILE A 293 -14.59 17.73 -2.69
CA ILE A 293 -14.14 16.79 -3.72
C ILE A 293 -15.00 16.98 -4.97
N TYR A 294 -14.38 17.47 -6.02
CA TYR A 294 -14.96 17.57 -7.35
C TYR A 294 -14.82 16.23 -8.04
N VAL A 295 -15.91 15.67 -8.54
CA VAL A 295 -15.92 14.37 -9.21
C VAL A 295 -16.30 14.58 -10.66
N LEU A 296 -15.35 14.35 -11.57
CA LEU A 296 -15.60 14.46 -13.01
C LEU A 296 -16.42 13.26 -13.49
N VAL A 297 -17.69 13.49 -13.82
CA VAL A 297 -18.63 12.47 -14.28
C VAL A 297 -19.43 13.00 -15.46
N ARG A 298 -19.28 12.35 -16.62
CA ARG A 298 -20.00 12.70 -17.85
C ARG A 298 -21.51 12.44 -17.73
N SER A 299 -22.36 13.37 -18.11
CA SER A 299 -23.80 13.12 -18.28
C SER A 299 -24.08 12.18 -19.46
N THR A 300 -25.24 11.55 -19.45
CA THR A 300 -25.73 10.70 -20.55
C THR A 300 -27.09 11.21 -21.00
N SER A 301 -27.60 10.70 -22.13
CA SER A 301 -28.97 11.01 -22.56
C SER A 301 -30.05 10.65 -21.53
N LYS A 302 -29.74 9.77 -20.57
CA LYS A 302 -30.68 9.28 -19.55
C LYS A 302 -30.45 9.88 -18.16
N LEU A 303 -29.22 10.21 -17.80
CA LEU A 303 -28.83 10.58 -16.44
C LEU A 303 -27.91 11.79 -16.45
N THR A 304 -28.17 12.74 -15.56
CA THR A 304 -27.27 13.88 -15.27
C THR A 304 -26.00 13.41 -14.57
N SER A 305 -24.95 14.23 -14.58
CA SER A 305 -23.70 13.96 -13.84
C SER A 305 -23.95 13.73 -12.35
N GLN A 306 -24.82 14.53 -11.73
CA GLN A 306 -25.22 14.37 -10.33
C GLN A 306 -25.95 13.05 -10.08
N ALA A 307 -26.94 12.69 -10.90
CA ALA A 307 -27.66 11.41 -10.74
C ALA A 307 -26.73 10.20 -10.89
N ARG A 308 -25.72 10.29 -11.77
CA ARG A 308 -24.69 9.25 -11.89
C ARG A 308 -23.77 9.18 -10.67
N LEU A 309 -23.45 10.32 -10.06
CA LEU A 309 -22.71 10.36 -8.80
C LEU A 309 -23.54 9.74 -7.66
N ASP A 310 -24.83 10.05 -7.57
CA ASP A 310 -25.72 9.46 -6.56
C ASP A 310 -25.81 7.93 -6.73
N GLN A 311 -25.89 7.45 -7.98
CA GLN A 311 -25.84 6.02 -8.28
C GLN A 311 -24.50 5.37 -7.90
N LEU A 312 -23.38 6.09 -8.09
CA LEU A 312 -22.06 5.63 -7.66
C LEU A 312 -22.02 5.45 -6.14
N LEU A 313 -22.55 6.41 -5.38
CA LEU A 313 -22.58 6.40 -3.91
C LEU A 313 -23.48 5.29 -3.33
N ALA A 314 -24.43 4.77 -4.11
CA ALA A 314 -25.22 3.59 -3.73
C ALA A 314 -24.41 2.28 -3.78
N SER A 315 -23.17 2.30 -4.28
CA SER A 315 -22.31 1.12 -4.32
C SER A 315 -21.90 0.69 -2.89
N PRO A 316 -21.79 -0.64 -2.62
CA PRO A 316 -21.30 -1.15 -1.33
C PRO A 316 -19.92 -0.64 -0.92
N ALA A 317 -19.13 -0.11 -1.86
CA ALA A 317 -17.85 0.54 -1.59
C ALA A 317 -17.94 1.74 -0.63
N PHE A 318 -19.13 2.35 -0.49
CA PHE A 318 -19.35 3.53 0.35
C PHE A 318 -20.03 3.22 1.70
N GLY A 319 -20.30 1.95 2.02
CA GLY A 319 -20.90 1.51 3.29
C GLY A 319 -22.44 1.44 3.30
N ALA A 320 -23.03 0.95 4.39
CA ALA A 320 -24.46 0.61 4.51
C ALA A 320 -25.33 1.60 5.32
N SER A 321 -24.84 2.79 5.69
CA SER A 321 -25.56 3.76 6.53
C SER A 321 -25.90 5.05 5.77
N GLY A 322 -27.17 5.19 5.35
CA GLY A 322 -27.66 6.34 4.59
C GLY A 322 -27.49 7.71 5.27
N ALA A 323 -27.40 7.77 6.60
CA ALA A 323 -27.17 9.02 7.35
C ALA A 323 -25.70 9.52 7.28
N GLU A 324 -24.73 8.61 7.27
CA GLU A 324 -23.31 8.92 7.16
C GLU A 324 -22.92 9.23 5.70
N ALA A 325 -23.55 8.55 4.75
CA ALA A 325 -23.40 8.82 3.32
C ALA A 325 -23.98 10.19 2.92
N ALA A 326 -25.11 10.61 3.52
CA ALA A 326 -25.72 11.93 3.27
C ALA A 326 -24.89 13.10 3.82
N LEU A 327 -24.27 12.95 5.00
CA LEU A 327 -23.34 13.94 5.58
C LEU A 327 -22.03 14.03 4.78
N LYS A 328 -21.55 12.91 4.20
CA LYS A 328 -20.38 12.87 3.32
C LYS A 328 -20.68 13.44 1.92
N ALA A 329 -21.94 13.43 1.47
CA ALA A 329 -22.34 13.95 0.16
C ALA A 329 -22.24 15.49 0.06
N SER A 330 -22.33 16.25 1.16
CA SER A 330 -22.20 17.72 1.13
C SER A 330 -20.79 18.21 0.76
N GLN A 331 -19.79 17.32 0.77
CA GLN A 331 -18.42 17.59 0.32
C GLN A 331 -18.24 17.33 -1.17
N LEU A 332 -19.18 16.65 -1.83
CA LEU A 332 -19.04 16.23 -3.22
C LEU A 332 -19.66 17.23 -4.18
N VAL A 333 -18.95 17.52 -5.26
CA VAL A 333 -19.46 18.34 -6.36
C VAL A 333 -19.32 17.55 -7.66
N ALA A 334 -20.45 17.16 -8.26
CA ALA A 334 -20.43 16.55 -9.59
C ALA A 334 -20.03 17.59 -10.64
N VAL A 335 -18.99 17.28 -11.42
CA VAL A 335 -18.55 18.10 -12.56
C VAL A 335 -18.93 17.36 -13.84
N ASP A 336 -19.87 17.93 -14.59
CA ASP A 336 -20.29 17.36 -15.88
C ASP A 336 -19.26 17.64 -16.98
N GLY A 337 -18.21 16.82 -17.01
CA GLY A 337 -17.16 16.96 -18.00
C GLY A 337 -16.75 15.65 -18.66
N ASP A 338 -16.14 15.79 -19.84
CA ASP A 338 -15.68 14.70 -20.69
C ASP A 338 -14.22 14.94 -21.11
N LEU A 339 -13.34 13.98 -20.80
CA LEU A 339 -11.93 14.02 -21.16
C LEU A 339 -11.69 14.03 -22.66
N GLU A 340 -12.66 13.60 -23.47
CA GLU A 340 -12.52 13.62 -24.93
C GLU A 340 -12.79 15.01 -25.52
N ARG A 341 -13.48 15.91 -24.80
CA ARG A 341 -13.80 17.26 -25.26
C ARG A 341 -12.73 18.28 -24.90
N ASP A 342 -12.65 19.36 -25.66
CA ASP A 342 -11.78 20.50 -25.33
C ASP A 342 -12.29 21.20 -24.07
N TYR A 343 -11.36 21.63 -23.22
CA TYR A 343 -11.66 22.22 -21.91
C TYR A 343 -12.65 21.37 -21.08
N LEU A 344 -12.57 20.04 -21.24
CA LEU A 344 -13.44 19.06 -20.60
C LEU A 344 -14.94 19.20 -20.95
N GLY A 345 -15.28 19.99 -21.97
CA GLY A 345 -16.67 20.33 -22.31
C GLY A 345 -17.32 21.33 -21.34
N LEU A 346 -16.55 21.99 -20.47
CA LEU A 346 -17.08 22.86 -19.40
C LEU A 346 -17.29 24.33 -19.83
N GLY A 347 -16.79 24.73 -21.01
CA GLY A 347 -16.84 26.13 -21.46
C GLY A 347 -16.25 27.07 -20.40
N GLN A 348 -16.99 28.11 -19.99
CA GLN A 348 -16.55 29.05 -18.95
C GLN A 348 -16.34 28.38 -17.58
N GLY A 349 -17.06 27.29 -17.28
CA GLY A 349 -16.92 26.55 -16.01
C GLY A 349 -15.55 25.87 -15.84
N TYR A 350 -14.79 25.67 -16.93
CA TYR A 350 -13.42 25.16 -16.85
C TYR A 350 -12.55 26.08 -15.97
N ASP A 351 -12.75 27.38 -16.16
CA ASP A 351 -11.92 28.39 -15.53
C ASP A 351 -12.24 28.59 -14.07
N GLU A 352 -13.53 28.52 -13.73
CA GLU A 352 -14.05 28.52 -12.36
C GLU A 352 -13.60 27.29 -11.58
N LEU A 353 -13.58 26.12 -12.23
CA LEU A 353 -13.06 24.90 -11.64
C LEU A 353 -11.56 25.05 -11.36
N ALA A 354 -10.77 25.44 -12.36
CA ALA A 354 -9.33 25.63 -12.23
C ALA A 354 -8.99 26.59 -11.08
N ALA A 355 -9.71 27.71 -10.92
CA ALA A 355 -9.48 28.68 -9.85
C ALA A 355 -9.59 28.10 -8.42
N LYS A 356 -10.31 26.98 -8.26
CA LYS A 356 -10.58 26.36 -6.95
C LYS A 356 -9.60 25.24 -6.62
N LEU A 357 -9.04 24.53 -7.60
CA LEU A 357 -8.39 23.24 -7.40
C LEU A 357 -6.99 23.30 -6.79
N ASP A 358 -6.79 22.60 -5.69
CA ASP A 358 -5.47 22.43 -5.05
C ASP A 358 -4.77 21.13 -5.49
N VAL A 359 -5.54 20.10 -5.81
CA VAL A 359 -5.05 18.75 -6.15
C VAL A 359 -5.90 18.15 -7.28
N VAL A 360 -5.24 17.51 -8.25
CA VAL A 360 -5.87 16.72 -9.32
C VAL A 360 -5.39 15.27 -9.20
N LEU A 361 -6.32 14.36 -8.90
CA LEU A 361 -6.11 12.91 -8.86
C LEU A 361 -6.75 12.28 -10.09
N HIS A 362 -5.92 12.00 -11.10
CA HIS A 362 -6.37 11.49 -12.39
C HIS A 362 -6.32 9.97 -12.45
N CYS A 363 -7.47 9.31 -12.24
CA CYS A 363 -7.61 7.84 -12.36
C CYS A 363 -8.39 7.39 -13.60
N ALA A 364 -9.00 8.32 -14.34
CA ALA A 364 -9.80 7.98 -15.52
C ALA A 364 -8.94 7.37 -16.63
N ALA A 365 -9.38 6.25 -17.16
CA ALA A 365 -8.76 5.58 -18.29
C ALA A 365 -9.75 4.61 -18.96
N LEU A 366 -9.56 4.38 -20.25
CA LEU A 366 -10.09 3.21 -20.95
C LEU A 366 -9.13 2.03 -20.73
N VAL A 367 -9.54 1.10 -19.86
CA VAL A 367 -8.78 -0.11 -19.52
C VAL A 367 -9.36 -1.30 -20.28
N ASP A 368 -9.06 -1.35 -21.57
CA ASP A 368 -9.46 -2.43 -22.47
C ASP A 368 -8.37 -2.65 -23.53
N TRP A 369 -7.76 -3.83 -23.51
CA TRP A 369 -6.71 -4.23 -24.44
C TRP A 369 -7.21 -4.44 -25.88
N GLY A 370 -8.51 -4.66 -26.05
CA GLY A 370 -9.18 -4.80 -27.33
C GLY A 370 -9.87 -3.53 -27.81
N ALA A 371 -9.75 -2.41 -27.08
CA ALA A 371 -10.37 -1.16 -27.49
C ALA A 371 -9.73 -0.58 -28.77
N PRO A 372 -10.53 0.10 -29.62
CA PRO A 372 -10.02 0.83 -30.77
C PRO A 372 -8.96 1.85 -30.36
N LEU A 373 -7.80 1.88 -31.04
CA LEU A 373 -6.68 2.71 -30.59
C LEU A 373 -7.02 4.20 -30.48
N HIS A 374 -7.86 4.74 -31.37
CA HIS A 374 -8.28 6.15 -31.30
C HIS A 374 -9.01 6.48 -29.99
N GLN A 375 -9.86 5.59 -29.49
CA GLN A 375 -10.56 5.79 -28.22
C GLN A 375 -9.58 5.75 -27.05
N SER A 376 -8.66 4.77 -27.06
CA SER A 376 -7.60 4.67 -26.04
C SER A 376 -6.68 5.89 -26.05
N MET A 377 -6.27 6.40 -27.21
CA MET A 377 -5.43 7.60 -27.32
C MET A 377 -6.15 8.86 -26.85
N ARG A 378 -7.44 9.04 -27.22
CA ARG A 378 -8.24 10.19 -26.77
C ARG A 378 -8.49 10.16 -25.26
N CYS A 379 -8.85 9.01 -24.71
CA CYS A 379 -9.16 8.87 -23.29
C CYS A 379 -7.88 8.88 -22.42
N ASN A 380 -6.90 8.05 -22.74
CA ASN A 380 -5.73 7.83 -21.89
C ASN A 380 -4.64 8.87 -22.12
N ALA A 381 -4.26 9.12 -23.38
CA ALA A 381 -3.17 10.03 -23.70
C ALA A 381 -3.60 11.50 -23.62
N LEU A 382 -4.58 11.90 -24.44
CA LEU A 382 -5.10 13.27 -24.44
C LEU A 382 -5.85 13.60 -23.14
N GLY A 383 -6.53 12.64 -22.51
CA GLY A 383 -7.15 12.86 -21.20
C GLY A 383 -6.14 13.21 -20.11
N SER A 384 -5.01 12.49 -20.05
CA SER A 384 -3.91 12.80 -19.11
C SER A 384 -3.31 14.18 -19.40
N TRP A 385 -3.08 14.48 -20.68
CA TRP A 385 -2.60 15.79 -21.13
C TRP A 385 -3.53 16.95 -20.72
N LYS A 386 -4.85 16.77 -20.82
CA LYS A 386 -5.85 17.76 -20.39
C LYS A 386 -5.85 17.96 -18.88
N MET A 387 -5.60 16.91 -18.08
CA MET A 387 -5.44 17.08 -16.63
C MET A 387 -4.17 17.85 -16.27
N ALA A 388 -3.08 17.66 -17.01
CA ALA A 388 -1.88 18.47 -16.87
C ALA A 388 -2.14 19.95 -17.19
N GLN A 389 -2.89 20.22 -18.25
CA GLN A 389 -3.32 21.60 -18.56
C GLN A 389 -4.22 22.20 -17.49
N LEU A 390 -5.15 21.42 -16.92
CA LEU A 390 -6.02 21.89 -15.85
C LEU A 390 -5.22 22.24 -14.59
N ALA A 391 -4.25 21.41 -14.21
CA ALA A 391 -3.36 21.70 -13.08
C ALA A 391 -2.53 22.98 -13.31
N LYS A 392 -2.00 23.18 -14.53
CA LYS A 392 -1.32 24.43 -14.90
C LYS A 392 -2.26 25.63 -14.88
N ALA A 393 -3.48 25.48 -15.38
CA ALA A 393 -4.50 26.53 -15.35
C ALA A 393 -4.86 26.93 -13.91
N ALA A 394 -4.98 25.95 -13.01
CA ALA A 394 -5.22 26.19 -11.59
C ALA A 394 -4.10 27.02 -10.96
N ARG A 395 -2.83 26.60 -11.15
CA ARG A 395 -1.67 27.36 -10.67
C ARG A 395 -1.67 28.80 -11.18
N ARG A 396 -1.91 29.01 -12.48
CA ARG A 396 -1.97 30.36 -13.09
C ARG A 396 -3.06 31.23 -12.47
N ARG A 397 -4.20 30.65 -12.10
CA ARG A 397 -5.37 31.36 -11.56
C ARG A 397 -5.18 31.83 -10.13
N HIS A 398 -4.73 30.94 -9.24
CA HIS A 398 -4.66 31.23 -7.81
C HIS A 398 -3.22 31.40 -7.29
N GLY A 399 -2.21 31.32 -8.17
CA GLY A 399 -0.80 31.58 -7.84
C GLY A 399 -0.13 30.57 -6.92
N LYS A 400 -0.78 29.42 -6.63
CA LYS A 400 -0.26 28.36 -5.74
C LYS A 400 -0.01 27.08 -6.53
N PRO A 401 0.95 26.22 -6.14
CA PRO A 401 1.14 24.92 -6.80
C PRO A 401 -0.14 24.07 -6.74
N CYS A 402 -0.58 23.55 -7.89
CA CYS A 402 -1.65 22.56 -7.98
C CYS A 402 -1.01 21.18 -8.14
N ARG A 403 -1.24 20.26 -7.19
CA ARG A 403 -0.58 18.94 -7.23
C ARG A 403 -1.28 18.04 -8.24
N LEU A 404 -0.52 17.44 -9.15
CA LEU A 404 -1.03 16.47 -10.11
C LEU A 404 -0.51 15.06 -9.79
N VAL A 405 -1.43 14.12 -9.62
CA VAL A 405 -1.13 12.68 -9.57
C VAL A 405 -1.87 11.97 -10.69
N CYS A 406 -1.13 11.39 -11.63
CA CYS A 406 -1.67 10.62 -12.74
C CYS A 406 -1.50 9.13 -12.49
N VAL A 407 -2.58 8.36 -12.59
CA VAL A 407 -2.52 6.90 -12.54
C VAL A 407 -2.26 6.37 -13.94
N SER A 408 -1.15 5.65 -14.08
CA SER A 408 -0.72 4.96 -15.30
C SER A 408 -0.76 3.45 -15.07
N THR A 409 0.24 2.70 -15.53
CA THR A 409 0.40 1.27 -15.32
C THR A 409 1.87 0.87 -15.37
N ALA A 410 2.27 -0.15 -14.61
CA ALA A 410 3.63 -0.68 -14.65
C ALA A 410 3.99 -1.25 -16.03
N TRP A 411 3.01 -1.72 -16.81
CA TRP A 411 3.26 -2.30 -18.13
C TRP A 411 3.62 -1.29 -19.22
N VAL A 412 3.71 0.02 -18.91
CA VAL A 412 4.28 1.01 -19.85
C VAL A 412 5.75 0.73 -20.17
N HIS A 413 6.43 -0.13 -19.41
CA HIS A 413 7.75 -0.67 -19.74
C HIS A 413 7.76 -1.49 -21.05
N GLY A 414 6.59 -1.85 -21.59
CA GLY A 414 6.44 -2.42 -22.92
C GLY A 414 7.15 -3.76 -23.07
N LYS A 415 7.94 -3.91 -24.13
CA LYS A 415 8.71 -5.13 -24.44
C LYS A 415 10.01 -5.28 -23.62
N SER A 416 10.33 -4.33 -22.75
CA SER A 416 11.43 -4.49 -21.79
C SER A 416 11.16 -5.72 -20.91
N SER A 417 12.21 -6.45 -20.52
CA SER A 417 12.11 -7.62 -19.64
C SER A 417 13.13 -7.53 -18.51
N GLY A 418 12.93 -8.31 -17.45
CA GLY A 418 13.77 -8.27 -16.26
C GLY A 418 13.43 -7.09 -15.36
N ARG A 419 14.44 -6.43 -14.80
CA ARG A 419 14.27 -5.34 -13.82
C ARG A 419 13.79 -4.05 -14.49
N CYS A 420 12.68 -3.51 -14.01
CA CYS A 420 12.06 -2.29 -14.49
C CYS A 420 12.07 -1.20 -13.40
N ALA A 421 12.85 -0.15 -13.60
CA ALA A 421 13.06 0.93 -12.64
C ALA A 421 11.97 2.03 -12.70
N GLU A 422 11.75 2.73 -11.59
CA GLU A 422 10.83 3.88 -11.46
C GLU A 422 11.38 5.16 -12.12
N LEU A 423 11.68 5.09 -13.41
CA LEU A 423 12.20 6.21 -14.19
C LEU A 423 11.06 7.10 -14.71
N PRO A 424 11.21 8.44 -14.62
CA PRO A 424 10.34 9.38 -15.31
C PRO A 424 10.27 9.14 -16.82
N PRO A 425 9.16 9.51 -17.48
CA PRO A 425 9.04 9.44 -18.93
C PRO A 425 10.18 10.22 -19.62
N GLY A 426 10.82 9.62 -20.62
CA GLY A 426 11.92 10.24 -21.37
C GLY A 426 13.31 10.17 -20.70
N ALA A 427 13.42 9.71 -19.45
CA ALA A 427 14.72 9.51 -18.81
C ALA A 427 15.43 8.27 -19.41
N THR A 428 16.60 8.47 -20.02
CA THR A 428 17.41 7.41 -20.66
C THR A 428 18.35 6.67 -19.71
N GLY A 429 18.32 6.97 -18.40
CA GLY A 429 19.28 6.44 -17.43
C GLY A 429 18.86 5.10 -16.81
N GLY A 430 19.20 3.97 -17.44
CA GLY A 430 19.23 2.68 -16.73
C GLY A 430 19.23 1.41 -17.59
N ALA A 431 18.67 1.43 -18.80
CA ALA A 431 18.56 0.25 -19.66
C ALA A 431 19.87 -0.15 -20.37
N ALA A 432 20.95 0.61 -20.23
CA ALA A 432 22.25 0.27 -20.80
C ALA A 432 22.99 -0.85 -20.05
N ALA A 433 22.53 -1.26 -18.85
CA ALA A 433 23.18 -2.30 -18.05
C ALA A 433 22.54 -3.70 -18.18
N SER A 434 21.43 -3.85 -18.91
CA SER A 434 20.71 -5.13 -19.01
C SER A 434 20.20 -5.43 -20.43
N GLY A 435 21.06 -5.32 -21.46
CA GLY A 435 20.91 -6.00 -22.75
C GLY A 435 19.60 -5.83 -23.56
N GLY A 436 18.66 -5.00 -23.12
CA GLY A 436 17.38 -4.74 -23.76
C GLY A 436 17.38 -3.30 -24.25
N ALA A 437 17.29 -3.11 -25.56
CA ALA A 437 17.20 -1.81 -26.19
C ALA A 437 16.16 -0.93 -25.46
N ALA A 438 16.57 0.29 -25.10
CA ALA A 438 15.69 1.31 -24.55
C ALA A 438 14.46 1.47 -25.46
N SER A 439 13.30 0.95 -25.05
CA SER A 439 12.11 0.84 -25.91
C SER A 439 11.26 2.12 -25.93
N GLY A 440 11.87 3.31 -25.76
CA GLY A 440 11.16 4.59 -25.74
C GLY A 440 11.66 5.62 -26.76
N GLY A 441 12.73 5.35 -27.50
CA GLY A 441 13.43 6.37 -28.30
C GLY A 441 12.84 6.72 -29.67
N SER A 442 11.65 6.25 -30.05
CA SER A 442 11.10 6.49 -31.42
C SER A 442 9.60 6.82 -31.50
N ALA A 443 8.92 6.93 -30.36
CA ALA A 443 7.49 7.25 -30.31
C ALA A 443 7.31 8.70 -29.82
N GLU A 444 6.97 9.58 -30.75
CA GLU A 444 6.62 10.98 -30.46
C GLU A 444 5.11 11.09 -30.23
N PRO A 445 4.63 11.44 -29.01
CA PRO A 445 3.21 11.32 -28.67
C PRO A 445 2.26 12.05 -29.62
N TRP A 446 2.62 13.27 -30.03
CA TRP A 446 1.83 14.06 -30.98
C TRP A 446 1.79 13.45 -32.38
N ALA A 447 2.89 12.85 -32.84
CA ALA A 447 2.93 12.16 -34.12
C ALA A 447 2.08 10.89 -34.10
N GLU A 448 2.08 10.16 -32.98
CA GLU A 448 1.27 8.95 -32.83
C GLU A 448 -0.23 9.26 -32.71
N LEU A 449 -0.59 10.38 -32.08
CA LEU A 449 -1.95 10.90 -32.11
C LEU A 449 -2.41 11.25 -33.53
N ALA A 450 -1.60 12.02 -34.26
CA ALA A 450 -1.90 12.39 -35.65
C ALA A 450 -2.03 11.16 -36.57
N ALA A 451 -1.13 10.18 -36.42
CA ALA A 451 -1.19 8.92 -37.17
C ALA A 451 -2.48 8.14 -36.85
N THR A 452 -2.90 8.12 -35.59
CA THR A 452 -4.12 7.43 -35.15
C THR A 452 -5.38 8.07 -35.75
N GLU A 453 -5.47 9.40 -35.75
CA GLU A 453 -6.59 10.14 -36.36
C GLU A 453 -6.61 9.99 -37.89
N THR A 454 -5.43 9.96 -38.52
CA THR A 454 -5.30 9.75 -39.97
C THR A 454 -5.82 8.38 -40.36
N ARG A 455 -5.44 7.34 -39.61
CA ARG A 455 -5.92 5.97 -39.84
C ARG A 455 -7.43 5.83 -39.64
N LEU A 456 -7.98 6.50 -38.64
CA LEU A 456 -9.42 6.54 -38.42
C LEU A 456 -10.14 7.16 -39.62
N ALA A 457 -9.66 8.30 -40.12
CA ALA A 457 -10.23 8.98 -41.28
C ALA A 457 -10.14 8.15 -42.58
N GLU A 458 -9.08 7.35 -42.75
CA GLU A 458 -8.98 6.37 -43.85
C GLU A 458 -10.09 5.32 -43.77
N LEU A 459 -10.21 4.64 -42.63
CA LEU A 459 -11.22 3.59 -42.44
C LEU A 459 -12.65 4.12 -42.57
N GLN A 460 -12.90 5.35 -42.11
CA GLN A 460 -14.20 6.01 -42.29
C GLN A 460 -14.53 6.28 -43.76
N ARG A 461 -13.53 6.57 -44.60
CA ARG A 461 -13.71 6.72 -46.06
C ARG A 461 -13.93 5.37 -46.76
N GLU A 462 -13.42 4.27 -46.20
CA GLU A 462 -13.64 2.91 -46.70
C GLU A 462 -15.03 2.35 -46.32
N ALA A 463 -15.60 2.81 -45.21
CA ALA A 463 -16.87 2.28 -44.67
C ALA A 463 -18.06 2.29 -45.66
N PRO A 464 -18.30 3.35 -46.47
CA PRO A 464 -19.40 3.37 -47.44
C PRO A 464 -19.31 2.25 -48.48
N ALA A 465 -18.11 1.89 -48.93
CA ALA A 465 -17.90 0.82 -49.91
C ALA A 465 -18.30 -0.56 -49.36
N ARG A 466 -18.36 -0.72 -48.04
CA ARG A 466 -18.78 -1.95 -47.36
C ARG A 466 -20.26 -1.97 -46.97
N ARG A 467 -20.99 -0.85 -47.14
CA ARG A 467 -22.38 -0.72 -46.67
C ARG A 467 -23.30 -1.77 -47.30
N GLU A 468 -23.14 -2.06 -48.59
CA GLU A 468 -23.95 -3.08 -49.28
C GLU A 468 -23.72 -4.49 -48.73
N ALA A 469 -22.47 -4.83 -48.39
CA ALA A 469 -22.15 -6.11 -47.76
C ALA A 469 -22.77 -6.21 -46.35
N PHE A 470 -22.77 -5.13 -45.57
CA PHE A 470 -23.43 -5.11 -44.26
C PHE A 470 -24.94 -5.21 -44.36
N LEU A 471 -25.58 -4.55 -45.33
CA LEU A 471 -27.02 -4.68 -45.59
C LEU A 471 -27.38 -6.13 -45.98
N SER A 472 -26.57 -6.76 -46.82
CA SER A 472 -26.76 -8.16 -47.22
C SER A 472 -26.67 -9.13 -46.02
N GLU A 473 -25.70 -8.92 -45.14
CA GLU A 473 -25.56 -9.71 -43.90
C GLU A 473 -26.68 -9.42 -42.89
N ALA A 474 -27.13 -8.18 -42.77
CA ALA A 474 -28.27 -7.80 -41.94
C ALA A 474 -29.55 -8.51 -42.42
N GLN A 475 -29.80 -8.55 -43.73
CA GLN A 475 -30.92 -9.28 -44.33
C GLN A 475 -30.86 -10.77 -44.00
N ARG A 476 -29.66 -11.37 -44.05
CA ARG A 476 -29.47 -12.78 -43.70
C ARG A 476 -29.80 -13.07 -42.23
N ARG A 477 -29.56 -12.12 -41.32
CA ARG A 477 -29.79 -12.28 -39.87
C ARG A 477 -31.23 -12.02 -39.45
N LEU A 478 -31.88 -10.99 -39.99
CA LEU A 478 -33.27 -10.66 -39.67
C LEU A 478 -34.28 -11.49 -40.47
N GLY A 479 -33.82 -12.09 -41.57
CA GLY A 479 -34.68 -12.82 -42.50
C GLY A 479 -35.32 -11.91 -43.55
N PRO A 480 -36.03 -12.50 -44.53
CA PRO A 480 -36.52 -11.80 -45.72
C PRO A 480 -37.64 -10.78 -45.45
N SER A 481 -38.30 -10.84 -44.30
CA SER A 481 -39.42 -9.95 -43.93
C SER A 481 -39.00 -8.71 -43.13
N ALA A 482 -37.70 -8.48 -42.97
CA ALA A 482 -37.17 -7.33 -42.24
C ALA A 482 -37.42 -6.03 -43.00
N ASP A 483 -37.89 -5.00 -42.30
CA ASP A 483 -38.08 -3.68 -42.90
C ASP A 483 -36.74 -2.95 -43.14
N ALA A 484 -36.77 -1.93 -44.01
CA ALA A 484 -35.58 -1.19 -44.42
C ALA A 484 -34.91 -0.43 -43.26
N ALA A 485 -35.67 -0.03 -42.24
CA ALA A 485 -35.14 0.71 -41.09
C ALA A 485 -34.30 -0.22 -40.20
N ALA A 486 -34.84 -1.38 -39.83
CA ALA A 486 -34.14 -2.39 -39.05
C ALA A 486 -32.88 -2.91 -39.76
N LEU A 487 -32.95 -3.06 -41.09
CA LEU A 487 -31.78 -3.40 -41.91
C LEU A 487 -30.71 -2.31 -41.88
N GLY A 488 -31.13 -1.05 -42.03
CA GLY A 488 -30.24 0.11 -41.96
C GLY A 488 -29.55 0.24 -40.61
N GLU A 489 -30.29 0.16 -39.50
CA GLU A 489 -29.75 0.25 -38.14
C GLU A 489 -28.73 -0.85 -37.86
N MET A 490 -29.03 -2.10 -38.21
CA MET A 490 -28.08 -3.19 -38.00
C MET A 490 -26.86 -3.08 -38.92
N ALA A 491 -27.03 -2.66 -40.18
CA ALA A 491 -25.89 -2.44 -41.07
C ALA A 491 -24.97 -1.33 -40.54
N GLU A 492 -25.52 -0.28 -39.94
CA GLU A 492 -24.74 0.78 -39.28
C GLU A 492 -24.07 0.32 -37.99
N GLU A 493 -24.74 -0.51 -37.18
CA GLU A 493 -24.12 -1.18 -36.03
C GLU A 493 -22.95 -2.08 -36.46
N MET A 494 -23.13 -2.87 -37.53
CA MET A 494 -22.07 -3.71 -38.10
C MET A 494 -20.90 -2.87 -38.61
N GLY A 495 -21.17 -1.76 -39.31
CA GLY A 495 -20.16 -0.84 -39.79
C GLY A 495 -19.33 -0.22 -38.66
N ARG A 496 -19.98 0.20 -37.57
CA ARG A 496 -19.29 0.69 -36.36
C ARG A 496 -18.41 -0.39 -35.74
N LYS A 497 -18.95 -1.60 -35.53
CA LYS A 497 -18.19 -2.73 -34.97
C LYS A 497 -17.01 -3.15 -35.85
N TRP A 498 -17.16 -3.09 -37.17
CA TRP A 498 -16.08 -3.34 -38.10
C TRP A 498 -14.96 -2.30 -37.95
N LEU A 499 -15.29 -1.01 -37.98
CA LEU A 499 -14.32 0.07 -37.80
C LEU A 499 -13.58 -0.05 -36.47
N ASP A 500 -14.32 -0.34 -35.39
CA ASP A 500 -13.74 -0.54 -34.06
C ASP A 500 -12.75 -1.73 -34.06
N ALA A 501 -13.12 -2.85 -34.69
CA ALA A 501 -12.25 -4.02 -34.80
C ALA A 501 -10.97 -3.73 -35.61
N GLU A 502 -11.07 -3.03 -36.74
CA GLU A 502 -9.92 -2.63 -37.56
C GLU A 502 -8.98 -1.69 -36.79
N MET A 503 -9.54 -0.71 -36.08
CA MET A 503 -8.75 0.21 -35.25
C MET A 503 -8.11 -0.46 -34.04
N ALA A 504 -8.76 -1.48 -33.47
CA ALA A 504 -8.19 -2.28 -32.39
C ALA A 504 -7.02 -3.15 -32.91
N GLU A 505 -7.21 -3.82 -34.04
CA GLU A 505 -6.17 -4.65 -34.66
C GLU A 505 -4.96 -3.82 -35.08
N TRP A 506 -5.19 -2.71 -35.78
CA TRP A 506 -4.14 -1.76 -36.13
C TRP A 506 -3.44 -1.21 -34.89
N GLY A 507 -4.21 -0.93 -33.83
CA GLY A 507 -3.69 -0.48 -32.55
C GLY A 507 -2.65 -1.41 -31.94
N VAL A 508 -2.94 -2.70 -31.91
CA VAL A 508 -2.01 -3.74 -31.44
C VAL A 508 -0.77 -3.80 -32.33
N GLN A 509 -0.93 -3.74 -33.66
CA GLN A 509 0.19 -3.73 -34.59
C GLN A 509 1.09 -2.51 -34.40
N ARG A 510 0.50 -1.32 -34.27
CA ARG A 510 1.19 -0.05 -34.07
C ARG A 510 1.95 -0.03 -32.74
N ALA A 511 1.30 -0.44 -31.65
CA ALA A 511 1.94 -0.59 -30.35
C ALA A 511 3.17 -1.51 -30.42
N ARG A 512 3.04 -2.66 -31.08
CA ARG A 512 4.14 -3.63 -31.27
C ARG A 512 5.29 -3.09 -32.09
N GLN A 513 5.01 -2.32 -33.14
CA GLN A 513 6.05 -1.64 -33.92
C GLN A 513 6.82 -0.63 -33.06
N LYS A 514 6.14 0.05 -32.14
CA LYS A 514 6.71 1.09 -31.29
C LYS A 514 7.35 0.60 -30.00
N GLY A 515 7.20 -0.68 -29.65
CA GLY A 515 7.86 -1.28 -28.48
C GLY A 515 6.93 -1.67 -27.34
N TRP A 516 5.61 -1.57 -27.52
CA TRP A 516 4.59 -1.98 -26.56
C TRP A 516 3.84 -3.23 -27.03
N TRP A 517 3.07 -3.88 -26.16
CA TRP A 517 2.39 -5.13 -26.50
C TRP A 517 1.00 -4.95 -27.08
N ASP A 518 0.32 -3.88 -26.64
CA ASP A 518 -1.09 -3.60 -26.92
C ASP A 518 -1.38 -2.09 -26.91
N GLY A 519 -2.56 -1.73 -27.42
CA GLY A 519 -2.97 -0.32 -27.53
C GLY A 519 -3.19 0.35 -26.17
N TYR A 520 -3.55 -0.40 -25.12
CA TYR A 520 -3.76 0.15 -23.78
C TYR A 520 -2.44 0.64 -23.18
N THR A 521 -1.44 -0.23 -23.05
CA THR A 521 -0.11 0.09 -22.51
C THR A 521 0.58 1.18 -23.32
N PHE A 522 0.44 1.14 -24.64
CA PHE A 522 0.94 2.19 -25.53
C PHE A 522 0.28 3.54 -25.27
N SER A 523 -1.06 3.61 -25.20
CA SER A 523 -1.77 4.88 -24.94
C SER A 523 -1.45 5.47 -23.56
N LYS A 524 -1.24 4.62 -22.54
CA LYS A 524 -0.79 5.06 -21.21
C LYS A 524 0.62 5.66 -21.26
N ALA A 525 1.55 5.01 -21.95
CA ALA A 525 2.90 5.53 -22.13
C ALA A 525 2.90 6.90 -22.86
N MET A 526 2.10 7.04 -23.92
CA MET A 526 1.93 8.33 -24.62
C MET A 526 1.37 9.40 -23.70
N GLY A 527 0.40 9.06 -22.84
CA GLY A 527 -0.13 9.97 -21.82
C GLY A 527 0.92 10.43 -20.81
N GLU A 528 1.78 9.53 -20.34
CA GLU A 528 2.87 9.90 -19.44
C GLU A 528 3.85 10.90 -20.09
N MET A 529 4.21 10.66 -21.35
CA MET A 529 5.12 11.54 -22.11
C MET A 529 4.49 12.93 -22.31
N LEU A 530 3.20 13.01 -22.67
CA LEU A 530 2.48 14.28 -22.81
C LEU A 530 2.35 15.04 -21.48
N VAL A 531 2.12 14.34 -20.37
CA VAL A 531 2.10 14.97 -19.04
C VAL A 531 3.47 15.51 -18.70
N ALA A 532 4.54 14.75 -18.94
CA ALA A 532 5.92 15.19 -18.68
C ALA A 532 6.31 16.40 -19.51
N GLU A 533 5.99 16.41 -20.82
CA GLU A 533 6.17 17.57 -21.71
C GLU A 533 5.38 18.78 -21.21
N THR A 534 4.14 18.57 -20.78
CA THR A 534 3.29 19.65 -20.30
C THR A 534 3.73 20.18 -18.94
N GLN A 535 4.35 19.38 -18.07
CA GLN A 535 4.70 19.74 -16.69
C GLN A 535 6.20 19.94 -16.46
N GLN A 536 6.99 20.26 -17.49
CA GLN A 536 8.45 20.41 -17.37
C GLN A 536 8.92 21.33 -16.22
N ASP A 537 8.13 22.37 -15.89
CA ASP A 537 8.46 23.35 -14.85
C ASP A 537 7.73 23.12 -13.51
N GLU A 538 6.99 22.01 -13.37
CA GLU A 538 6.15 21.74 -12.19
C GLU A 538 6.31 20.31 -11.69
N PRO A 539 6.29 20.09 -10.37
CA PRO A 539 6.33 18.75 -9.84
C PRO A 539 5.01 18.01 -10.08
N PHE A 540 5.11 16.76 -10.52
CA PHE A 540 3.98 15.86 -10.68
C PHE A 540 4.37 14.42 -10.36
N ALA A 541 3.39 13.64 -9.94
CA ALA A 541 3.56 12.22 -9.68
C ALA A 541 2.85 11.37 -10.73
N ILE A 542 3.50 10.28 -11.14
CA ILE A 542 2.87 9.19 -11.86
C ILE A 542 2.87 7.97 -10.93
N VAL A 543 1.69 7.43 -10.65
CA VAL A 543 1.57 6.12 -9.98
C VAL A 543 1.36 5.07 -11.06
N ARG A 544 2.19 4.03 -11.09
CA ARG A 544 2.14 2.91 -12.05
C ARG A 544 1.75 1.61 -11.33
N PRO A 545 0.45 1.29 -11.20
CA PRO A 545 0.03 0.01 -10.66
C PRO A 545 0.35 -1.16 -11.60
N SER A 546 0.69 -2.31 -11.02
CA SER A 546 0.68 -3.61 -11.70
C SER A 546 -0.76 -4.18 -11.78
N GLY A 547 -0.91 -5.50 -11.69
CA GLY A 547 -2.19 -6.20 -11.67
C GLY A 547 -3.08 -5.80 -10.49
N VAL A 548 -3.97 -4.81 -10.67
CA VAL A 548 -4.86 -4.39 -9.59
C VAL A 548 -5.89 -5.47 -9.27
N VAL A 549 -5.83 -5.99 -8.05
CA VAL A 549 -6.73 -7.03 -7.52
C VAL A 549 -7.58 -6.48 -6.36
N SER A 550 -8.47 -7.32 -5.83
CA SER A 550 -9.37 -7.00 -4.72
C SER A 550 -8.68 -6.34 -3.52
N ALA A 551 -9.44 -5.55 -2.77
CA ALA A 551 -8.97 -4.92 -1.54
C ALA A 551 -8.51 -5.93 -0.48
N VAL A 552 -7.46 -5.59 0.28
CA VAL A 552 -7.07 -6.32 1.49
C VAL A 552 -8.07 -6.04 2.62
N SER A 553 -8.33 -4.75 2.84
CA SER A 553 -9.08 -4.25 3.98
C SER A 553 -10.20 -3.30 3.57
N GLU A 554 -9.91 -2.35 2.66
CA GLU A 554 -10.82 -1.23 2.39
C GLU A 554 -11.20 -1.12 0.90
N PRO A 555 -12.46 -0.83 0.54
CA PRO A 555 -13.56 -0.42 1.40
C PRO A 555 -14.18 -1.56 2.20
N LEU A 556 -14.05 -2.79 1.69
CA LEU A 556 -14.36 -4.03 2.40
C LEU A 556 -13.31 -5.07 2.02
N PRO A 557 -12.94 -6.01 2.91
CA PRO A 557 -12.03 -7.08 2.57
C PRO A 557 -12.53 -7.91 1.38
N GLY A 558 -11.67 -8.14 0.39
CA GLY A 558 -12.01 -8.87 -0.84
C GLY A 558 -12.92 -8.09 -1.80
N TRP A 559 -13.19 -6.81 -1.57
CA TRP A 559 -14.01 -6.03 -2.49
C TRP A 559 -13.33 -5.89 -3.86
N VAL A 560 -14.08 -6.27 -4.90
CA VAL A 560 -13.67 -6.19 -6.31
C VAL A 560 -14.93 -6.04 -7.16
N ASP A 561 -14.92 -5.13 -8.12
CA ASP A 561 -16.01 -4.95 -9.08
C ASP A 561 -15.53 -5.02 -10.54
N ALA A 562 -14.24 -5.29 -10.75
CA ALA A 562 -13.64 -5.53 -12.05
C ALA A 562 -13.66 -7.04 -12.39
N TYR A 563 -14.01 -7.35 -13.64
CA TYR A 563 -13.87 -8.69 -14.25
C TYR A 563 -12.96 -8.56 -15.47
N LEU A 564 -11.71 -8.16 -15.24
CA LEU A 564 -10.82 -7.71 -16.31
C LEU A 564 -9.43 -8.34 -16.24
N LEU A 565 -8.92 -8.67 -15.04
CA LEU A 565 -7.51 -9.00 -14.88
C LEU A 565 -7.28 -10.49 -14.59
N VAL A 566 -7.67 -11.00 -13.44
CA VAL A 566 -7.41 -12.42 -13.08
C VAL A 566 -8.71 -13.21 -12.96
N GLU A 567 -9.83 -12.50 -12.81
CA GLU A 567 -11.14 -13.08 -12.55
C GLU A 567 -11.59 -14.06 -13.64
N PRO A 568 -11.41 -13.78 -14.96
CA PRO A 568 -11.76 -14.74 -16.01
C PRO A 568 -10.93 -16.02 -15.95
N LEU A 569 -9.66 -15.94 -15.51
CA LEU A 569 -8.79 -17.11 -15.36
C LEU A 569 -9.18 -17.93 -14.14
N ILE A 570 -9.44 -17.28 -13.00
CA ILE A 570 -9.91 -17.94 -11.77
C ILE A 570 -11.21 -18.69 -12.04
N GLU A 571 -12.20 -18.04 -12.68
CA GLU A 571 -13.47 -18.68 -13.03
C GLU A 571 -13.25 -19.82 -14.03
N GLY A 572 -12.41 -19.62 -15.05
CA GLY A 572 -12.10 -20.65 -16.04
C GLY A 572 -11.48 -21.90 -15.42
N VAL A 573 -10.60 -21.74 -14.42
CA VAL A 573 -10.02 -22.84 -13.64
C VAL A 573 -11.07 -23.47 -12.72
N GLY A 574 -11.83 -22.66 -11.97
CA GLY A 574 -12.86 -23.14 -11.03
C GLY A 574 -13.99 -23.92 -11.72
N ARG A 575 -14.32 -23.58 -12.97
CA ARG A 575 -15.29 -24.30 -13.81
C ARG A 575 -14.67 -25.45 -14.61
N GLY A 576 -13.38 -25.75 -14.44
CA GLY A 576 -12.68 -26.81 -15.18
C GLY A 576 -12.61 -26.57 -16.69
N GLN A 577 -12.74 -25.33 -17.15
CA GLN A 577 -12.70 -24.94 -18.57
C GLN A 577 -11.28 -24.70 -19.05
N ILE A 578 -10.39 -24.25 -18.16
CA ILE A 578 -8.96 -24.06 -18.42
C ILE A 578 -8.20 -25.24 -17.84
N THR A 579 -7.76 -26.14 -18.72
CA THR A 579 -6.91 -27.30 -18.38
C THR A 579 -5.51 -27.19 -18.98
N GLU A 580 -5.34 -26.33 -20.00
CA GLU A 580 -4.06 -25.94 -20.57
C GLU A 580 -4.07 -24.42 -20.77
N PHE A 581 -2.94 -23.75 -20.57
CA PHE A 581 -2.83 -22.29 -20.73
C PHE A 581 -1.41 -21.87 -21.17
N PRO A 582 -1.24 -20.84 -22.03
CA PRO A 582 0.09 -20.35 -22.35
C PRO A 582 0.69 -19.62 -21.14
N GLY A 583 1.88 -20.01 -20.71
CA GLY A 583 2.55 -19.41 -19.57
C GLY A 583 3.77 -20.23 -19.15
N ARG A 584 4.65 -19.63 -18.33
CA ARG A 584 5.70 -20.36 -17.63
C ARG A 584 5.35 -20.41 -16.14
N ALA A 585 5.42 -21.59 -15.53
CA ALA A 585 5.03 -21.78 -14.13
C ALA A 585 5.85 -20.93 -13.15
N ASN A 586 7.11 -20.66 -13.47
CA ASN A 586 8.02 -19.80 -12.70
C ASN A 586 7.90 -18.30 -13.02
N CYS A 587 7.03 -17.91 -13.96
CA CYS A 587 6.83 -16.50 -14.30
C CYS A 587 6.14 -15.79 -13.12
N VAL A 588 6.73 -14.70 -12.64
CA VAL A 588 6.12 -13.86 -11.60
C VAL A 588 4.96 -13.08 -12.20
N ILE A 589 3.78 -13.23 -11.59
CA ILE A 589 2.58 -12.48 -11.98
C ILE A 589 2.35 -11.38 -10.95
N ASP A 590 2.77 -10.17 -11.32
CA ASP A 590 2.73 -9.03 -10.41
C ASP A 590 1.29 -8.53 -10.20
N CYS A 591 0.84 -8.60 -8.94
CA CYS A 591 -0.47 -8.13 -8.51
C CYS A 591 -0.33 -7.14 -7.35
N VAL A 592 -1.28 -6.23 -7.22
CA VAL A 592 -1.35 -5.25 -6.14
C VAL A 592 -2.79 -5.02 -5.69
N PRO A 593 -3.09 -5.05 -4.39
CA PRO A 593 -4.43 -4.72 -3.90
C PRO A 593 -4.85 -3.28 -4.22
N VAL A 594 -6.13 -3.09 -4.56
CA VAL A 594 -6.68 -1.77 -4.94
C VAL A 594 -6.55 -0.72 -3.84
N ASP A 595 -6.69 -1.10 -2.56
CA ASP A 595 -6.48 -0.20 -1.42
C ASP A 595 -5.03 0.26 -1.29
N TYR A 596 -4.07 -0.61 -1.59
CA TYR A 596 -2.65 -0.24 -1.59
C TYR A 596 -2.34 0.74 -2.73
N VAL A 597 -2.97 0.57 -3.90
CA VAL A 597 -2.88 1.55 -5.00
C VAL A 597 -3.42 2.91 -4.55
N CYS A 598 -4.59 2.94 -3.91
CA CYS A 598 -5.18 4.18 -3.39
C CYS A 598 -4.30 4.84 -2.32
N ASN A 599 -3.65 4.05 -1.46
CA ASN A 599 -2.73 4.54 -0.44
C ASN A 599 -1.50 5.21 -1.05
N VAL A 600 -0.92 4.62 -2.10
CA VAL A 600 0.20 5.24 -2.83
C VAL A 600 -0.25 6.52 -3.54
N ILE A 601 -1.44 6.56 -4.14
CA ILE A 601 -1.98 7.78 -4.76
C ILE A 601 -2.12 8.91 -3.73
N ILE A 602 -2.70 8.61 -2.56
CA ILE A 602 -2.89 9.58 -1.48
C ILE A 602 -1.52 10.04 -0.92
N ALA A 603 -0.59 9.11 -0.68
CA ALA A 603 0.76 9.42 -0.21
C ALA A 603 1.53 10.30 -1.21
N ALA A 604 1.44 10.00 -2.50
CA ALA A 604 2.07 10.78 -3.57
C ALA A 604 1.46 12.18 -3.67
N ALA A 605 0.14 12.32 -3.45
CA ALA A 605 -0.53 13.62 -3.41
C ALA A 605 -0.17 14.46 -2.18
N ARG A 606 0.23 13.82 -1.08
CA ARG A 606 0.59 14.51 0.19
C ARG A 606 2.06 14.94 0.20
N THR A 607 2.92 14.18 -0.44
CA THR A 607 4.37 14.40 -0.37
C THR A 607 4.82 15.38 -1.44
N SER A 608 5.48 16.48 -1.02
CA SER A 608 6.14 17.38 -1.96
C SER A 608 7.39 16.69 -2.52
N HIS A 609 7.50 16.65 -3.85
CA HIS A 609 8.69 16.20 -4.55
C HIS A 609 9.14 17.27 -5.56
N GLU A 610 10.41 17.24 -5.94
CA GLU A 610 10.93 18.06 -7.03
C GLU A 610 10.78 17.32 -8.37
N GLY A 611 10.31 18.04 -9.38
CA GLY A 611 10.14 17.53 -10.75
C GLY A 611 9.19 16.32 -10.86
N ALA A 612 9.41 15.50 -11.88
CA ALA A 612 8.63 14.30 -12.14
C ALA A 612 9.06 13.15 -11.21
N LYS A 613 8.11 12.57 -10.46
CA LYS A 613 8.32 11.33 -9.71
C LYS A 613 7.42 10.21 -10.19
N VAL A 614 7.99 9.01 -10.28
CA VAL A 614 7.26 7.79 -10.63
C VAL A 614 7.26 6.86 -9.44
N PHE A 615 6.09 6.33 -9.13
CA PHE A 615 5.84 5.36 -8.07
C PHE A 615 5.23 4.10 -8.67
N GLN A 616 6.02 3.03 -8.81
CA GLN A 616 5.52 1.72 -9.20
C GLN A 616 4.85 1.04 -8.00
N CYS A 617 3.55 0.80 -8.13
CA CYS A 617 2.75 0.13 -7.13
C CYS A 617 2.62 -1.33 -7.55
N ALA A 618 3.53 -2.16 -7.04
CA ALA A 618 3.76 -3.53 -7.46
C ALA A 618 4.25 -4.38 -6.27
N SER A 619 4.25 -5.69 -6.43
CA SER A 619 4.69 -6.62 -5.38
C SER A 619 5.89 -7.48 -5.77
N GLY A 620 6.16 -7.66 -7.06
CA GLY A 620 7.03 -8.72 -7.56
C GLY A 620 8.50 -8.60 -7.14
N ASP A 621 8.99 -7.41 -6.81
CA ASP A 621 10.37 -7.21 -6.34
C ASP A 621 10.58 -7.49 -4.85
N VAL A 622 9.50 -7.59 -4.05
CA VAL A 622 9.56 -7.85 -2.61
C VAL A 622 8.83 -9.15 -2.23
N HIS A 623 7.66 -9.39 -2.80
CA HIS A 623 6.78 -10.52 -2.53
C HIS A 623 6.38 -11.19 -3.86
N PRO A 624 7.32 -11.86 -4.54
CA PRO A 624 7.03 -12.53 -5.80
C PRO A 624 5.96 -13.60 -5.62
N ASN A 625 5.12 -13.75 -6.65
CA ASN A 625 4.06 -14.76 -6.71
C ASN A 625 4.03 -15.34 -8.11
N THR A 626 4.44 -16.58 -8.25
CA THR A 626 4.59 -17.21 -9.56
C THR A 626 3.26 -17.76 -10.08
N LEU A 627 3.11 -17.84 -11.40
CA LEU A 627 1.92 -18.39 -12.05
C LEU A 627 1.58 -19.82 -11.55
N GLY A 628 2.61 -20.63 -11.27
CA GLY A 628 2.46 -21.97 -10.71
C GLY A 628 1.94 -21.98 -9.28
N GLU A 629 2.43 -21.08 -8.41
CA GLU A 629 1.96 -20.93 -7.02
C GLU A 629 0.51 -20.42 -6.97
N ILE A 630 0.18 -19.47 -7.85
CA ILE A 630 -1.17 -18.95 -8.05
C ILE A 630 -2.13 -20.07 -8.43
N GLU A 631 -1.80 -20.85 -9.47
CA GLU A 631 -2.62 -21.99 -9.91
C GLU A 631 -2.81 -23.01 -8.79
N ALA A 632 -1.72 -23.37 -8.09
CA ALA A 632 -1.77 -24.36 -7.03
C ALA A 632 -2.69 -23.90 -5.89
N THR A 633 -2.62 -22.61 -5.55
CA THR A 633 -3.49 -21.96 -4.56
C THR A 633 -4.95 -21.99 -4.98
N TRP A 634 -5.26 -21.59 -6.22
CA TRP A 634 -6.63 -21.60 -6.75
C TRP A 634 -7.19 -23.02 -6.78
N ARG A 635 -6.41 -23.98 -7.26
CA ARG A 635 -6.78 -25.40 -7.28
C ARG A 635 -7.03 -25.95 -5.88
N LYS A 636 -6.20 -25.58 -4.89
CA LYS A 636 -6.41 -25.95 -3.48
C LYS A 636 -7.74 -25.39 -2.96
N TYR A 637 -8.05 -24.13 -3.25
CA TYR A 637 -9.32 -23.51 -2.89
C TYR A 637 -10.52 -24.23 -3.52
N PHE A 638 -10.51 -24.48 -4.83
CA PHE A 638 -11.66 -25.11 -5.50
C PHE A 638 -11.84 -26.60 -5.17
N ARG A 639 -10.82 -27.26 -4.60
CA ARG A 639 -11.00 -28.61 -4.03
C ARG A 639 -11.83 -28.60 -2.74
N SER A 640 -11.71 -27.57 -1.91
CA SER A 640 -12.49 -27.44 -0.68
C SER A 640 -13.81 -26.71 -0.89
N GLN A 641 -13.84 -25.74 -1.82
CA GLN A 641 -14.99 -24.90 -2.15
C GLN A 641 -15.27 -24.94 -3.66
N PRO A 642 -15.74 -26.08 -4.20
CA PRO A 642 -15.94 -26.26 -5.63
C PRO A 642 -17.01 -25.33 -6.19
N MET A 643 -16.81 -24.89 -7.44
CA MET A 643 -17.91 -24.29 -8.21
C MET A 643 -18.88 -25.38 -8.65
N LEU A 644 -20.14 -24.99 -8.86
CA LEU A 644 -21.17 -25.90 -9.33
C LEU A 644 -21.31 -25.81 -10.85
N ASP A 645 -21.55 -26.96 -11.48
CA ASP A 645 -21.94 -27.02 -12.88
C ASP A 645 -23.42 -26.63 -13.08
N ASN A 646 -23.89 -26.66 -14.33
CA ASN A 646 -25.28 -26.32 -14.66
C ASN A 646 -26.31 -27.30 -14.06
N GLN A 647 -25.88 -28.44 -13.53
CA GLN A 647 -26.72 -29.43 -12.84
C GLN A 647 -26.60 -29.31 -11.31
N GLY A 648 -25.89 -28.30 -10.79
CA GLY A 648 -25.65 -28.12 -9.36
C GLY A 648 -24.61 -29.08 -8.78
N LYS A 649 -23.83 -29.78 -9.61
CA LYS A 649 -22.82 -30.74 -9.15
C LYS A 649 -21.45 -30.06 -8.97
N PRO A 650 -20.68 -30.43 -7.94
CA PRO A 650 -19.32 -29.95 -7.75
C PRO A 650 -18.41 -30.24 -8.95
N VAL A 651 -17.71 -29.23 -9.45
CA VAL A 651 -16.71 -29.37 -10.51
C VAL A 651 -15.37 -29.83 -9.92
N HIS A 652 -14.81 -30.90 -10.48
CA HIS A 652 -13.49 -31.38 -10.09
C HIS A 652 -12.38 -30.70 -10.92
N VAL A 653 -11.59 -29.84 -10.28
CA VAL A 653 -10.51 -29.09 -10.92
C VAL A 653 -9.24 -29.95 -11.09
N GLN A 654 -8.68 -29.93 -12.30
CA GLN A 654 -7.41 -30.59 -12.64
C GLN A 654 -6.26 -29.57 -12.67
N PRO A 655 -5.00 -30.00 -12.43
CA PRO A 655 -3.85 -29.12 -12.59
C PRO A 655 -3.77 -28.52 -14.00
N VAL A 656 -3.58 -27.21 -14.10
CA VAL A 656 -3.43 -26.56 -15.40
C VAL A 656 -2.05 -26.88 -16.00
N LYS A 657 -2.04 -27.39 -17.23
CA LYS A 657 -0.80 -27.60 -17.98
C LYS A 657 -0.36 -26.29 -18.64
N PHE A 658 0.76 -25.74 -18.17
CA PHE A 658 1.36 -24.54 -18.77
C PHE A 658 2.14 -24.89 -20.05
N ILE A 659 1.89 -24.14 -21.12
CA ILE A 659 2.60 -24.24 -22.39
C ILE A 659 3.49 -23.00 -22.56
N ASP A 660 4.79 -23.23 -22.68
CA ASP A 660 5.88 -22.24 -22.65
C ASP A 660 5.93 -21.27 -23.85
N THR A 661 5.08 -21.49 -24.86
CA THR A 661 5.00 -20.67 -26.08
C THR A 661 3.56 -20.51 -26.55
N ALA A 662 3.20 -19.30 -26.98
CA ALA A 662 1.86 -19.00 -27.49
C ALA A 662 1.54 -19.80 -28.76
N ASP A 663 2.51 -20.00 -29.65
CA ASP A 663 2.31 -20.75 -30.91
C ASP A 663 2.04 -22.24 -30.67
N SER A 664 2.77 -22.86 -29.74
CA SER A 664 2.53 -24.25 -29.34
C SER A 664 1.14 -24.40 -28.73
N PHE A 665 0.73 -23.45 -27.89
CA PHE A 665 -0.62 -23.43 -27.32
C PHE A 665 -1.71 -23.30 -28.38
N VAL A 666 -1.58 -22.36 -29.31
CA VAL A 666 -2.54 -22.17 -30.42
C VAL A 666 -2.60 -23.43 -31.30
N ARG A 667 -1.46 -24.09 -31.55
CA ARG A 667 -1.41 -25.37 -32.28
C ARG A 667 -2.12 -26.50 -31.53
N SER A 668 -1.93 -26.61 -30.22
CA SER A 668 -2.65 -27.55 -29.35
C SER A 668 -4.15 -27.31 -29.41
N LEU A 669 -4.60 -26.07 -29.22
CA LEU A 669 -6.01 -25.70 -29.31
C LEU A 669 -6.61 -26.03 -30.68
N ARG A 670 -5.88 -25.72 -31.76
CA ARG A 670 -6.35 -25.95 -33.12
C ARG A 670 -6.57 -27.44 -33.39
N THR A 671 -5.55 -28.25 -33.12
CA THR A 671 -5.55 -29.69 -33.40
C THR A 671 -6.56 -30.45 -32.52
N ARG A 672 -6.64 -30.13 -31.22
CA ARG A 672 -7.47 -30.86 -30.27
C ARG A 672 -8.93 -30.43 -30.27
N TYR A 673 -9.22 -29.16 -30.50
CA TYR A 673 -10.57 -28.61 -30.34
C TYR A 673 -11.12 -27.94 -31.60
N ILE A 674 -10.40 -26.96 -32.18
CA ILE A 674 -10.96 -26.13 -33.26
C ILE A 674 -11.25 -26.96 -34.51
N THR A 675 -10.27 -27.73 -35.01
CA THR A 675 -10.43 -28.51 -36.24
C THR A 675 -11.52 -29.58 -36.10
N PRO A 676 -11.57 -30.42 -35.04
CA PRO A 676 -12.67 -31.37 -34.85
C PRO A 676 -14.04 -30.71 -34.77
N LEU A 677 -14.18 -29.58 -34.04
CA LEU A 677 -15.45 -28.85 -33.92
C LEU A 677 -15.89 -28.27 -35.27
N GLN A 678 -14.97 -27.73 -36.07
CA GLN A 678 -15.27 -27.23 -37.41
C GLN A 678 -15.73 -28.34 -38.35
N THR A 679 -15.02 -29.48 -38.38
CA THR A 679 -15.40 -30.65 -39.18
C THR A 679 -16.77 -31.18 -38.79
N CYS A 680 -17.06 -31.28 -37.49
CA CYS A 680 -18.38 -31.69 -37.00
C CYS A 680 -19.48 -30.70 -37.38
N SER A 681 -19.21 -29.39 -37.26
CA SER A 681 -20.17 -28.35 -37.65
C SER A 681 -20.47 -28.37 -39.15
N GLN A 682 -19.48 -28.61 -40.01
CA GLN A 682 -19.66 -28.74 -41.45
C GLN A 682 -20.47 -29.99 -41.81
N ALA A 683 -20.14 -31.14 -41.20
CA ALA A 683 -20.88 -32.38 -41.40
C ALA A 683 -22.37 -32.24 -41.04
N LEU A 684 -22.68 -31.53 -39.94
CA LEU A 684 -24.06 -31.26 -39.52
C LEU A 684 -24.83 -30.32 -40.47
N GLN A 685 -24.14 -29.47 -41.24
CA GLN A 685 -24.80 -28.62 -42.25
C GLN A 685 -25.26 -29.43 -43.48
N LEU A 686 -24.64 -30.59 -43.73
CA LEU A 686 -24.99 -31.50 -44.82
C LEU A 686 -26.21 -32.38 -44.49
N VAL A 687 -26.71 -32.36 -43.25
CA VAL A 687 -27.87 -33.15 -42.81
C VAL A 687 -29.18 -32.46 -43.23
N PRO A 688 -30.07 -33.12 -44.00
CA PRO A 688 -31.32 -32.54 -44.50
C PRO A 688 -32.26 -32.02 -43.40
N LEU A 689 -32.98 -30.92 -43.68
CA LEU A 689 -33.90 -30.23 -42.76
C LEU A 689 -34.98 -31.13 -42.14
N TRP A 690 -35.49 -32.11 -42.90
CA TRP A 690 -36.57 -33.02 -42.51
C TRP A 690 -36.11 -34.18 -41.62
N GLN A 691 -34.80 -34.41 -41.50
CA GLN A 691 -34.21 -35.43 -40.62
C GLN A 691 -33.77 -34.86 -39.26
N ARG A 692 -34.09 -33.60 -38.95
CA ARG A 692 -33.67 -32.90 -37.73
C ARG A 692 -34.46 -33.36 -36.50
N SER A 693 -34.08 -34.52 -35.97
CA SER A 693 -34.53 -35.02 -34.67
C SER A 693 -34.10 -34.12 -33.51
N GLU A 694 -34.74 -34.29 -32.36
CA GLU A 694 -34.39 -33.56 -31.12
C GLU A 694 -32.93 -33.75 -30.70
N SER A 695 -32.39 -34.96 -30.91
CA SER A 695 -30.98 -35.29 -30.65
C SER A 695 -29.98 -34.50 -31.51
N LEU A 696 -30.33 -34.19 -32.77
CA LEU A 696 -29.46 -33.37 -33.62
C LEU A 696 -29.49 -31.90 -33.21
N ARG A 697 -30.63 -31.41 -32.71
CA ARG A 697 -30.74 -30.06 -32.14
C ARG A 697 -29.91 -29.92 -30.87
N SER A 698 -29.96 -30.93 -29.98
CA SER A 698 -29.16 -30.93 -28.75
C SER A 698 -27.65 -31.02 -29.03
N LEU A 699 -27.23 -31.83 -30.01
CA LEU A 699 -25.84 -31.94 -30.47
C LEU A 699 -25.33 -30.62 -31.06
N ARG A 700 -26.12 -29.97 -31.92
CA ARG A 700 -25.77 -28.66 -32.48
C ARG A 700 -25.64 -27.60 -31.39
N GLY A 701 -26.57 -27.57 -30.43
CA GLY A 701 -26.48 -26.70 -29.27
C GLY A 701 -25.22 -26.96 -28.43
N TRP A 702 -24.84 -28.24 -28.26
CA TRP A 702 -23.60 -28.61 -27.57
C TRP A 702 -22.35 -28.15 -28.33
N LEU A 703 -22.31 -28.34 -29.65
CA LEU A 703 -21.20 -27.90 -30.50
C LEU A 703 -21.02 -26.39 -30.44
N GLU A 704 -22.09 -25.61 -30.55
CA GLU A 704 -21.98 -24.15 -30.49
C GLU A 704 -21.56 -23.66 -29.10
N ARG A 705 -22.01 -24.32 -28.03
CA ARG A 705 -21.51 -24.05 -26.68
C ARG A 705 -20.00 -24.33 -26.60
N LYS A 706 -19.53 -25.47 -27.11
CA LYS A 706 -18.10 -25.81 -27.10
C LYS A 706 -17.26 -24.87 -27.95
N LYS A 707 -17.73 -24.50 -29.15
CA LYS A 707 -17.08 -23.53 -30.01
C LYS A 707 -16.91 -22.19 -29.29
N ARG A 708 -17.95 -21.67 -28.66
CA ARG A 708 -17.88 -20.46 -27.82
C ARG A 708 -16.89 -20.59 -26.67
N THR A 709 -16.85 -21.74 -25.98
CA THR A 709 -15.87 -21.98 -24.92
C THR A 709 -14.43 -21.92 -25.45
N VAL A 710 -14.16 -22.57 -26.59
CA VAL A 710 -12.83 -22.56 -27.21
C VAL A 710 -12.43 -21.18 -27.70
N GLU A 711 -13.36 -20.43 -28.30
CA GLU A 711 -13.16 -19.03 -28.70
C GLU A 711 -12.81 -18.15 -27.50
N LYS A 712 -13.55 -18.29 -26.38
CA LYS A 712 -13.24 -17.58 -25.12
C LYS A 712 -11.85 -17.93 -24.60
N VAL A 713 -11.49 -19.21 -24.51
CA VAL A 713 -10.16 -19.64 -24.06
C VAL A 713 -9.07 -19.11 -24.99
N SER A 714 -9.28 -19.12 -26.30
CA SER A 714 -8.34 -18.56 -27.27
C SER A 714 -8.17 -17.04 -27.12
N GLN A 715 -9.24 -16.31 -26.81
CA GLN A 715 -9.19 -14.87 -26.57
C GLN A 715 -8.40 -14.56 -25.29
N LEU A 716 -8.70 -15.26 -24.19
CA LEU A 716 -7.95 -15.14 -22.93
C LEU A 716 -6.48 -15.46 -23.15
N ALA A 717 -6.16 -16.57 -23.80
CA ALA A 717 -4.78 -16.94 -24.10
C ALA A 717 -4.05 -15.86 -24.91
N ARG A 718 -4.69 -15.27 -25.92
CA ARG A 718 -4.09 -14.16 -26.69
C ARG A 718 -3.81 -12.95 -25.80
N LEU A 719 -4.75 -12.59 -24.92
CA LEU A 719 -4.65 -11.46 -24.00
C LEU A 719 -3.53 -11.66 -22.97
N TYR A 720 -3.51 -12.81 -22.30
CA TYR A 720 -2.62 -13.08 -21.17
C TYR A 720 -1.26 -13.62 -21.56
N SER A 721 -1.08 -14.21 -22.75
CA SER A 721 0.22 -14.76 -23.17
C SER A 721 1.37 -13.75 -23.05
N THR A 722 1.11 -12.48 -23.33
CA THR A 722 2.06 -11.39 -23.07
C THR A 722 2.50 -11.34 -21.62
N TYR A 723 1.57 -11.46 -20.68
CA TYR A 723 1.77 -11.29 -19.25
C TYR A 723 2.29 -12.55 -18.55
N THR A 724 2.00 -13.74 -19.11
CA THR A 724 2.38 -15.04 -18.54
C THR A 724 3.64 -15.65 -19.14
N LEU A 725 4.12 -15.10 -20.27
CA LEU A 725 5.33 -15.57 -20.98
C LEU A 725 6.51 -14.60 -20.91
N ASN A 726 6.32 -13.38 -20.40
CA ASN A 726 7.40 -12.40 -20.24
C ASN A 726 7.58 -12.11 -18.76
N GLU A 727 8.82 -11.97 -18.34
CA GLU A 727 9.18 -11.74 -16.94
C GLU A 727 9.50 -10.26 -16.72
N TRP A 728 8.71 -9.61 -15.87
CA TRP A 728 8.98 -8.26 -15.35
C TRP A 728 9.21 -8.32 -13.85
N SER A 729 10.22 -7.60 -13.40
CA SER A 729 10.46 -7.30 -11.99
C SER A 729 10.34 -5.78 -11.82
N PHE A 730 9.14 -5.32 -11.48
CA PHE A 730 8.87 -3.89 -11.26
C PHE A 730 9.48 -3.47 -9.93
N GLN A 731 10.50 -2.61 -10.00
CA GLN A 731 11.16 -2.10 -8.81
C GLN A 731 10.27 -1.06 -8.13
N THR A 732 10.12 -1.18 -6.81
CA THR A 732 9.25 -0.34 -6.00
C THR A 732 10.03 0.57 -5.04
N THR A 733 11.28 0.90 -5.36
CA THR A 733 12.20 1.65 -4.50
C THR A 733 11.65 3.03 -4.08
N ASN A 734 11.25 3.88 -5.02
CA ASN A 734 10.62 5.18 -4.77
C ASN A 734 9.30 5.02 -4.01
N THR A 735 8.50 4.01 -4.37
CA THR A 735 7.21 3.75 -3.70
C THR A 735 7.42 3.35 -2.25
N ARG A 736 8.34 2.42 -1.97
CA ARG A 736 8.67 2.03 -0.59
C ARG A 736 9.30 3.16 0.19
N GLN A 737 10.15 3.97 -0.44
CA GLN A 737 10.69 5.19 0.17
C GLN A 737 9.56 6.15 0.57
N LEU A 738 8.67 6.49 -0.36
CA LEU A 738 7.49 7.33 -0.13
C LEU A 738 6.66 6.82 1.05
N MET A 739 6.36 5.52 1.07
CA MET A 739 5.56 4.93 2.15
C MET A 739 6.30 4.89 3.50
N SER A 740 7.63 4.81 3.49
CA SER A 740 8.46 4.82 4.71
C SER A 740 8.60 6.22 5.33
N GLU A 741 8.52 7.26 4.51
CA GLU A 741 8.60 8.67 4.93
C GLU A 741 7.31 9.18 5.60
N LEU A 742 6.21 8.44 5.47
CA LEU A 742 4.97 8.70 6.21
C LEU A 742 5.20 8.57 7.73
N THR A 743 4.50 9.38 8.54
CA THR A 743 4.53 9.16 10.00
C THR A 743 3.94 7.81 10.37
N LEU A 744 4.19 7.39 11.62
CA LEU A 744 3.64 6.14 12.15
C LEU A 744 2.11 6.09 12.06
N GLU A 745 1.41 7.21 12.33
CA GLU A 745 -0.06 7.30 12.21
C GLU A 745 -0.51 7.11 10.76
N ASP A 746 0.12 7.82 9.82
CA ASP A 746 -0.22 7.71 8.40
C ASP A 746 0.15 6.34 7.81
N ARG A 747 1.22 5.69 8.28
CA ARG A 747 1.57 4.32 7.88
C ARG A 747 0.51 3.30 8.31
N GLN A 748 -0.14 3.52 9.46
CA GLN A 748 -1.26 2.68 9.90
C GLN A 748 -2.53 2.96 9.09
N ARG A 749 -2.78 4.22 8.71
CA ARG A 749 -3.94 4.62 7.89
C ARG A 749 -3.83 4.27 6.42
N PHE A 750 -2.61 4.30 5.88
CA PHE A 750 -2.27 4.04 4.49
C PHE A 750 -1.26 2.89 4.40
N PRO A 751 -1.65 1.67 4.79
CA PRO A 751 -0.75 0.52 4.72
C PRO A 751 -0.32 0.25 3.29
N TYR A 752 0.89 -0.28 3.16
CA TYR A 752 1.45 -0.82 1.92
C TYR A 752 2.26 -2.07 2.30
N PHE A 753 2.86 -2.75 1.32
CA PHE A 753 3.85 -3.78 1.57
C PHE A 753 5.00 -3.21 2.43
N GLN A 754 4.94 -3.39 3.75
CA GLN A 754 5.99 -3.03 4.70
C GLN A 754 6.63 -4.32 5.22
N GLY A 755 7.95 -4.28 5.49
CA GLY A 755 8.76 -5.45 5.80
C GLY A 755 8.10 -6.41 6.80
N GLY A 756 7.95 -7.66 6.38
CA GLY A 756 7.23 -8.74 7.04
C GLY A 756 6.83 -9.83 6.02
N ASP A 757 6.26 -10.94 6.48
CA ASP A 757 5.80 -12.04 5.61
C ASP A 757 4.41 -11.72 5.02
N TRP A 758 4.36 -11.23 3.78
CA TRP A 758 3.11 -11.17 3.00
C TRP A 758 2.72 -12.56 2.51
N ASN A 759 1.48 -12.99 2.77
CA ASN A 759 0.99 -14.30 2.39
C ASN A 759 -0.01 -14.23 1.22
N TRP A 760 0.48 -14.54 0.01
CA TRP A 760 -0.36 -14.62 -1.19
C TRP A 760 -1.43 -15.71 -1.10
N GLU A 761 -1.12 -16.87 -0.51
CA GLU A 761 -2.08 -17.96 -0.38
C GLU A 761 -3.30 -17.52 0.44
N GLU A 762 -3.05 -16.86 1.58
CA GLU A 762 -4.11 -16.29 2.42
C GLU A 762 -4.92 -15.24 1.65
N PHE A 763 -4.26 -14.30 0.96
CA PHE A 763 -4.94 -13.27 0.18
C PHE A 763 -5.87 -13.88 -0.88
N TRP A 764 -5.38 -14.85 -1.67
CA TRP A 764 -6.21 -15.48 -2.71
C TRP A 764 -7.39 -16.25 -2.12
N THR A 765 -7.14 -17.06 -1.09
CA THR A 765 -8.13 -18.00 -0.56
C THR A 765 -9.15 -17.35 0.37
N GLN A 766 -8.76 -16.33 1.14
CA GLN A 766 -9.61 -15.70 2.13
C GLN A 766 -10.20 -14.36 1.69
N LYS A 767 -9.56 -13.66 0.75
CA LYS A 767 -10.00 -12.32 0.30
C LYS A 767 -10.47 -12.34 -1.15
N HIS A 768 -9.57 -12.63 -2.09
CA HIS A 768 -9.82 -12.37 -3.50
C HIS A 768 -10.85 -13.31 -4.12
N ILE A 769 -10.68 -14.65 -4.01
CA ILE A 769 -11.62 -15.60 -4.64
C ILE A 769 -13.01 -15.51 -3.99
N PRO A 770 -13.17 -15.49 -2.64
CA PRO A 770 -14.47 -15.29 -2.02
C PRO A 770 -15.11 -13.95 -2.40
N GLY A 771 -14.30 -12.89 -2.46
CA GLY A 771 -14.70 -11.56 -2.88
C GLY A 771 -15.21 -11.52 -4.32
N MET A 772 -14.47 -12.09 -5.27
CA MET A 772 -14.88 -12.23 -6.67
C MET A 772 -16.19 -12.99 -6.79
N ARG A 773 -16.35 -14.12 -6.08
CA ARG A 773 -17.60 -14.90 -6.09
C ARG A 773 -18.80 -14.06 -5.60
N ARG A 774 -18.62 -13.31 -4.52
CA ARG A 774 -19.66 -12.45 -3.93
C ARG A 774 -20.02 -11.25 -4.80
N TRP A 775 -19.02 -10.48 -5.22
CA TRP A 775 -19.23 -9.14 -5.81
C TRP A 775 -19.33 -9.17 -7.33
N VAL A 776 -18.61 -10.07 -7.99
CA VAL A 776 -18.52 -10.14 -9.44
C VAL A 776 -19.45 -11.22 -9.99
N LEU A 777 -19.35 -12.45 -9.46
CA LEU A 777 -20.22 -13.56 -9.88
C LEU A 777 -21.60 -13.53 -9.21
N LYS A 778 -21.78 -12.73 -8.15
CA LYS A 778 -23.02 -12.60 -7.38
C LYS A 778 -23.53 -13.92 -6.82
N GLU A 779 -22.61 -14.81 -6.42
CA GLU A 779 -22.93 -16.06 -5.73
C GLU A 779 -23.19 -15.79 -4.25
N GLU A 780 -24.22 -16.43 -3.67
CA GLU A 780 -24.45 -16.42 -2.23
C GLU A 780 -23.39 -17.29 -1.54
N VAL A 781 -22.27 -16.68 -1.18
CA VAL A 781 -21.24 -17.33 -0.37
C VAL A 781 -21.83 -17.56 1.02
N HIS A 782 -22.30 -18.78 1.29
CA HIS A 782 -22.75 -19.18 2.62
C HIS A 782 -21.53 -19.16 3.55
N SER A 783 -21.39 -18.09 4.34
CA SER A 783 -20.36 -17.97 5.36
C SER A 783 -20.66 -18.97 6.47
N ARG A 784 -20.04 -20.15 6.43
CA ARG A 784 -19.70 -20.85 7.66
C ARG A 784 -18.39 -20.23 8.15
N LEU A 785 -18.52 -19.12 8.88
CA LEU A 785 -17.46 -18.59 9.74
C LEU A 785 -17.17 -19.60 10.87
#